data_AF-A0A9X2VVA7-F1
#
_entry.id   AF-A0A9X2VVA7-F1
#
_cell.length_a   1.000
_cell.length_b   1.000
_cell.length_c   1.000
_cell.angle_alpha   90.00
_cell.angle_beta   90.00
_cell.angle_gamma   90.00
#
_symmetry.space_group_name_H-M   'P 1'
#
loop_
_entity.id
_entity.type
_entity.pdbx_description
1 polymer ?
#
loop_
_entity_poly.entity_id
_entity_poly.type
_entity_poly.pdbx_seq_one_letter_code
_entity_poly.pdbx_strand_id
1 'polypeptide(L)'
;MQAFTLPDFYLPHPARINPHLERTRAHSAAWAEEMGMLSAPKPGGGVVWTPAALARMDYALMCAYTHPDCDGDALDLITDWYVWVFFFDDHFLEQFKYTRDHDGARAYLDRLERFMTAGDARAPEVTNPAEAGLHDLWRRTVPSMSDGWRRRFTTVTHNLMVESMWELDNIELGRIANPIEYLQMRRRVGGAPWSAGLVEYAVGAEVPDGIAALRPMRLLSDTFSDAVHLRNDLFSYQREVEEEGENSNAVLVFEKFLGCTTQQSADLVNELLTSRLHQFENTALVEVPALMAEHGIPPHEQLGVAAYVKGLQDWQSGGHEWHAVSSRYMNEEAATGTSVLGGPSGFGTSASRMFSPAATGARRRARQFGFTPFEQVGHLPLPDFPMPFAVRTSPHLDAAREHAVAWAREMGMLDDLWDERKFVGYDFAHCAAMIDADATPDGLDLTSDWLAWGTYGDDYFPLVFGAARDVVAAKAFNERLSLFMPVDDGGTPEPANPVELGLRDLWRRTAGPMEPGARQEFRQTVEDMTESWVWEVFNQAQHRVPDPVDYVEMRRRTFGSDMTMSLNRLANWNSVPRAVYDTRVVREMETAAQDYACFTNDLFSYQKEVEFEGEAHNMVVVVQNFLEVDRFAARDVVARLMADRMSQFEHIVANDLPKLFEEFDLDDSVRAILTGQAEGLKEWMSGILEWHRKVVRYGEAELRRDRSVGRPAPGSSVPGSVAGPGGFSRQWFAVSGAGLPGATVPPGALPRGRGAGVLPVPAGSPRGVVPSGHGVPRSSGSVPTAAVSPAPVGPVVTTPSTDVAEPKRVGTPTGLGTSAVRVQAPKVSSR
;
A
#
# COMPACT_ATOMS: atom_id res chain seq x y z
N MET A 1 17.46 23.32 23.41
CA MET A 1 18.18 22.04 23.26
C MET A 1 17.42 21.27 22.21
N GLN A 2 18.10 20.66 21.24
CA GLN A 2 17.44 19.81 20.25
C GLN A 2 16.74 18.64 20.95
N ALA A 3 15.60 18.20 20.41
CA ALA A 3 14.78 17.14 20.98
C ALA A 3 15.52 15.79 21.05
N PHE A 4 16.40 15.53 20.08
CA PHE A 4 17.29 14.37 20.00
C PHE A 4 18.47 14.68 19.07
N THR A 5 19.50 13.84 19.10
CA THR A 5 20.63 13.89 18.15
C THR A 5 20.26 13.12 16.89
N LEU A 6 20.43 13.74 15.72
CA LEU A 6 20.13 13.10 14.44
C LEU A 6 20.95 11.81 14.28
N PRO A 7 20.33 10.69 13.86
CA PRO A 7 21.02 9.43 13.66
C PRO A 7 21.87 9.42 12.37
N ASP A 8 22.77 8.45 12.26
CA ASP A 8 23.54 8.22 11.03
C ASP A 8 22.62 7.67 9.92
N PHE A 9 22.38 8.48 8.89
CA PHE A 9 21.52 8.12 7.77
C PHE A 9 22.20 7.17 6.78
N TYR A 10 21.46 6.19 6.26
CA TYR A 10 21.87 5.43 5.09
C TYR A 10 21.67 6.25 3.80
N LEU A 11 22.76 6.50 3.08
CA LEU A 11 22.79 7.27 1.84
C LEU A 11 23.40 6.41 0.72
N PRO A 12 22.58 5.70 -0.07
CA PRO A 12 23.07 4.75 -1.07
C PRO A 12 23.81 5.45 -2.23
N HIS A 13 23.40 6.68 -2.56
CA HIS A 13 23.94 7.46 -3.67
C HIS A 13 24.36 8.86 -3.19
N PRO A 14 25.42 9.45 -3.74
CA PRO A 14 25.78 10.83 -3.46
C PRO A 14 24.85 11.80 -4.21
N ALA A 15 24.49 12.90 -3.57
CA ALA A 15 23.74 13.97 -4.22
C ALA A 15 24.58 14.66 -5.31
N ARG A 16 23.87 15.20 -6.31
CA ARG A 16 24.41 16.04 -7.38
C ARG A 16 23.66 17.36 -7.38
N ILE A 17 24.25 18.40 -7.96
CA ILE A 17 23.62 19.73 -8.00
C ILE A 17 23.51 20.24 -9.43
N ASN A 18 22.35 20.79 -9.77
CA ASN A 18 22.09 21.40 -11.06
C ASN A 18 22.89 22.70 -11.22
N PRO A 19 23.60 22.91 -12.35
CA PRO A 19 24.39 24.12 -12.58
C PRO A 19 23.55 25.40 -12.74
N HIS A 20 22.23 25.31 -12.87
CA HIS A 20 21.33 26.44 -13.08
C HIS A 20 20.81 27.09 -11.78
N LEU A 21 21.24 26.64 -10.61
CA LEU A 21 20.78 27.09 -9.29
C LEU A 21 20.63 28.62 -9.14
N GLU A 22 21.67 29.40 -9.44
CA GLU A 22 21.63 30.86 -9.19
C GLU A 22 20.61 31.58 -10.09
N ARG A 23 20.42 31.09 -11.32
CA ARG A 23 19.36 31.57 -12.21
C ARG A 23 17.99 31.29 -11.58
N THR A 24 17.80 30.06 -11.12
CA THR A 24 16.53 29.61 -10.56
C THR A 24 16.16 30.28 -9.24
N ARG A 25 17.14 30.63 -8.40
CA ARG A 25 16.91 31.47 -7.21
C ARG A 25 16.32 32.83 -7.58
N ALA A 26 16.87 33.48 -8.60
CA ALA A 26 16.38 34.77 -9.06
C ALA A 26 14.99 34.66 -9.70
N HIS A 27 14.77 33.63 -10.52
CA HIS A 27 13.47 33.36 -11.17
C HIS A 27 12.37 33.11 -10.14
N SER A 28 12.55 32.12 -9.26
CA SER A 28 11.52 31.70 -8.30
C SER A 28 11.14 32.80 -7.30
N ALA A 29 12.10 33.64 -6.88
CA ALA A 29 11.81 34.80 -6.04
C ALA A 29 10.93 35.84 -6.76
N ALA A 30 11.22 36.13 -8.03
CA ALA A 30 10.41 37.04 -8.84
C ALA A 30 9.01 36.46 -9.11
N TRP A 31 8.92 35.16 -9.40
CA TRP A 31 7.66 34.48 -9.63
C TRP A 31 6.78 34.48 -8.37
N ALA A 32 7.34 34.19 -7.18
CA ALA A 32 6.61 34.24 -5.92
C ALA A 32 6.05 35.64 -5.60
N GLU A 33 6.79 36.69 -5.96
CA GLU A 33 6.31 38.08 -5.86
C GLU A 33 5.15 38.34 -6.82
N GLU A 34 5.27 37.91 -8.09
CA GLU A 34 4.23 38.07 -9.11
C GLU A 34 2.92 37.36 -8.73
N MET A 35 3.00 36.16 -8.15
CA MET A 35 1.83 35.42 -7.67
C MET A 35 1.22 36.00 -6.39
N GLY A 36 1.88 36.98 -5.75
CA GLY A 36 1.41 37.62 -4.52
C GLY A 36 1.68 36.81 -3.25
N MET A 37 2.54 35.79 -3.29
CA MET A 37 2.85 34.94 -2.13
C MET A 37 3.61 35.69 -1.03
N LEU A 38 4.40 36.72 -1.41
CA LEU A 38 5.20 37.53 -0.49
C LEU A 38 4.41 38.69 0.16
N SER A 39 3.14 38.85 -0.23
CA SER A 39 2.23 39.88 0.29
C SER A 39 0.93 39.28 0.85
N ALA A 40 0.81 37.95 0.85
CA ALA A 40 -0.34 37.22 1.36
C ALA A 40 -0.54 37.50 2.86
N PRO A 41 -1.66 38.12 3.28
CA PRO A 41 -1.89 38.46 4.68
C PRO A 41 -2.21 37.22 5.51
N LYS A 42 -1.84 37.24 6.79
CA LYS A 42 -2.27 36.24 7.78
C LYS A 42 -3.28 36.81 8.78
N PRO A 43 -4.19 36.00 9.35
CA PRO A 43 -5.22 36.50 10.26
C PRO A 43 -4.65 37.19 11.50
N GLY A 44 -3.52 36.70 12.01
CA GLY A 44 -2.79 37.28 13.15
C GLY A 44 -2.01 38.58 12.86
N GLY A 45 -2.09 39.10 11.63
CA GLY A 45 -1.35 40.27 11.18
C GLY A 45 0.05 39.95 10.63
N GLY A 46 0.51 40.76 9.67
CA GLY A 46 1.71 40.48 8.88
C GLY A 46 1.40 39.68 7.62
N VAL A 47 2.40 39.01 7.08
CA VAL A 47 2.31 38.20 5.86
C VAL A 47 2.73 36.76 6.15
N VAL A 48 2.26 35.82 5.33
CA VAL A 48 2.65 34.40 5.39
C VAL A 48 4.16 34.29 5.18
N TRP A 49 4.66 34.79 4.04
CA TRP A 49 6.09 34.81 3.73
C TRP A 49 6.62 36.23 3.48
N THR A 50 7.90 36.41 3.78
CA THR A 50 8.67 37.59 3.39
C THR A 50 9.76 37.18 2.39
N PRO A 51 10.29 38.10 1.56
CA PRO A 51 11.40 37.79 0.66
C PRO A 51 12.60 37.17 1.39
N ALA A 52 12.90 37.66 2.61
CA ALA A 52 13.98 37.13 3.43
C ALA A 52 13.69 35.73 3.97
N ALA A 53 12.43 35.39 4.26
CA ALA A 53 12.05 34.03 4.66
C ALA A 53 12.20 33.07 3.48
N LEU A 54 11.66 33.41 2.31
CA LEU A 54 11.78 32.60 1.09
C LEU A 54 13.24 32.31 0.74
N ALA A 55 14.09 33.34 0.77
CA ALA A 55 15.52 33.20 0.49
C ALA A 55 16.26 32.27 1.48
N ARG A 56 15.81 32.18 2.74
CA ARG A 56 16.40 31.29 3.75
C ARG A 56 15.88 29.85 3.68
N MET A 57 14.69 29.64 3.11
CA MET A 57 14.15 28.30 2.86
C MET A 57 14.81 27.67 1.62
N ASP A 58 15.16 28.50 0.64
CA ASP A 58 15.97 28.17 -0.54
C ASP A 58 15.46 26.93 -1.30
N TYR A 59 14.20 26.99 -1.74
CA TYR A 59 13.58 25.92 -2.54
C TYR A 59 14.28 25.71 -3.89
N ALA A 60 14.95 26.73 -4.42
CA ALA A 60 15.78 26.58 -5.62
C ALA A 60 16.97 25.65 -5.37
N LEU A 61 17.62 25.73 -4.19
CA LEU A 61 18.68 24.79 -3.80
C LEU A 61 18.15 23.37 -3.69
N MET A 62 16.98 23.19 -3.06
CA MET A 62 16.32 21.89 -3.01
C MET A 62 16.12 21.32 -4.42
N CYS A 63 15.46 22.08 -5.30
CA CYS A 63 15.16 21.62 -6.65
C CYS A 63 16.43 21.37 -7.49
N ALA A 64 17.48 22.17 -7.29
CA ALA A 64 18.76 21.95 -7.97
C ALA A 64 19.43 20.65 -7.51
N TYR A 65 19.28 20.27 -6.25
CA TYR A 65 19.75 18.99 -5.74
C TYR A 65 18.91 17.82 -6.22
N THR A 66 17.58 17.96 -6.22
CA THR A 66 16.66 16.86 -6.55
C THR A 66 16.49 16.63 -8.06
N HIS A 67 16.76 17.63 -8.90
CA HIS A 67 16.67 17.56 -10.36
C HIS A 67 17.98 18.01 -11.03
N PRO A 68 19.08 17.26 -10.83
CA PRO A 68 20.43 17.72 -11.20
C PRO A 68 20.71 17.75 -12.71
N ASP A 69 19.84 17.13 -13.53
CA ASP A 69 20.06 16.93 -14.97
C ASP A 69 19.13 17.74 -15.88
N CYS A 70 18.04 18.31 -15.35
CA CYS A 70 17.12 19.08 -16.19
C CYS A 70 17.74 20.42 -16.61
N ASP A 71 17.26 20.99 -17.71
CA ASP A 71 17.69 22.32 -18.13
C ASP A 71 17.16 23.42 -17.19
N GLY A 72 17.63 24.65 -17.42
CA GLY A 72 17.26 25.78 -16.58
C GLY A 72 15.78 26.14 -16.62
N ASP A 73 15.09 25.94 -17.75
CA ASP A 73 13.67 26.31 -17.88
C ASP A 73 12.78 25.29 -17.14
N ALA A 74 13.14 24.00 -17.22
CA ALA A 74 12.52 22.95 -16.43
C ALA A 74 12.79 23.14 -14.93
N LEU A 75 14.02 23.47 -14.55
CA LEU A 75 14.37 23.71 -13.14
C LEU A 75 13.61 24.92 -12.56
N ASP A 76 13.47 26.00 -13.34
CA ASP A 76 12.68 27.18 -12.98
C ASP A 76 11.22 26.79 -12.72
N LEU A 77 10.57 26.06 -13.64
CA LEU A 77 9.18 25.61 -13.48
C LEU A 77 8.99 24.66 -12.29
N ILE A 78 9.88 23.68 -12.12
CA ILE A 78 9.81 22.75 -10.99
C ILE A 78 9.99 23.51 -9.68
N THR A 79 10.88 24.49 -9.63
CA THR A 79 11.06 25.31 -8.42
C THR A 79 9.81 26.12 -8.11
N ASP A 80 9.15 26.71 -9.11
CA ASP A 80 7.88 27.40 -8.92
C ASP A 80 6.80 26.46 -8.34
N TRP A 81 6.75 25.19 -8.79
CA TRP A 81 5.87 24.16 -8.23
C TRP A 81 6.14 23.89 -6.75
N TYR A 82 7.40 23.77 -6.34
CA TYR A 82 7.74 23.56 -4.92
C TYR A 82 7.51 24.82 -4.08
N VAL A 83 7.81 26.00 -4.60
CA VAL A 83 7.45 27.27 -3.94
C VAL A 83 5.94 27.33 -3.69
N TRP A 84 5.13 26.93 -4.67
CA TRP A 84 3.69 26.86 -4.53
C TRP A 84 3.22 25.86 -3.49
N VAL A 85 3.74 24.62 -3.49
CA VAL A 85 3.26 23.58 -2.56
C VAL A 85 3.56 23.92 -1.10
N PHE A 86 4.77 24.45 -0.84
CA PHE A 86 5.13 24.91 0.50
C PHE A 86 4.38 26.18 0.91
N PHE A 87 4.07 27.07 -0.04
CA PHE A 87 3.25 28.24 0.24
C PHE A 87 1.82 27.83 0.58
N PHE A 88 1.26 26.88 -0.17
CA PHE A 88 -0.06 26.32 0.08
C PHE A 88 -0.16 25.76 1.51
N ASP A 89 0.82 24.95 1.93
CA ASP A 89 0.87 24.34 3.26
C ASP A 89 0.94 25.39 4.38
N ASP A 90 1.91 26.31 4.31
CA ASP A 90 2.07 27.38 5.32
C ASP A 90 0.86 28.34 5.32
N HIS A 91 0.25 28.60 4.15
CA HIS A 91 -0.96 29.42 4.03
C HIS A 91 -2.16 28.72 4.65
N PHE A 92 -2.36 27.43 4.36
CA PHE A 92 -3.44 26.64 4.92
C PHE A 92 -3.35 26.54 6.44
N LEU A 93 -2.13 26.35 6.97
CA LEU A 93 -1.85 26.39 8.41
C LEU A 93 -2.31 27.72 9.05
N GLU A 94 -1.88 28.85 8.48
CA GLU A 94 -2.19 30.19 9.00
C GLU A 94 -3.68 30.57 8.89
N GLN A 95 -4.38 30.16 7.83
CA GLN A 95 -5.79 30.52 7.61
C GLN A 95 -6.78 29.59 8.34
N PHE A 96 -6.51 28.29 8.34
CA PHE A 96 -7.51 27.27 8.71
C PHE A 96 -7.11 26.39 9.89
N LYS A 97 -5.85 25.95 9.98
CA LYS A 97 -5.46 25.01 11.07
C LYS A 97 -5.51 25.66 12.44
N TYR A 98 -4.98 26.88 12.60
CA TYR A 98 -5.03 27.57 13.90
C TYR A 98 -6.45 27.94 14.35
N THR A 99 -7.34 28.25 13.40
CA THR A 99 -8.73 28.65 13.66
C THR A 99 -9.67 27.45 13.75
N ARG A 100 -9.26 26.29 13.22
CA ARG A 100 -10.06 25.07 13.06
C ARG A 100 -11.29 25.24 12.18
N ASP A 101 -11.17 26.09 11.15
CA ASP A 101 -12.25 26.40 10.20
C ASP A 101 -12.37 25.33 9.10
N HIS A 102 -13.08 24.24 9.41
CA HIS A 102 -13.27 23.11 8.49
C HIS A 102 -14.09 23.48 7.25
N ASP A 103 -15.15 24.28 7.41
CA ASP A 103 -16.02 24.67 6.29
C ASP A 103 -15.27 25.61 5.34
N GLY A 104 -14.51 26.56 5.89
CA GLY A 104 -13.67 27.46 5.10
C GLY A 104 -12.56 26.70 4.36
N ALA A 105 -11.90 25.75 5.03
CA ALA A 105 -10.88 24.91 4.44
C ALA A 105 -11.43 24.08 3.27
N ARG A 106 -12.56 23.40 3.46
CA ARG A 106 -13.21 22.61 2.40
C ARG A 106 -13.56 23.48 1.18
N ALA A 107 -14.22 24.62 1.41
CA ALA A 107 -14.58 25.53 0.33
C ALA A 107 -13.35 26.08 -0.43
N TYR A 108 -12.24 26.28 0.27
CA TYR A 108 -10.97 26.70 -0.33
C TYR A 108 -10.36 25.59 -1.21
N LEU A 109 -10.30 24.35 -0.73
CA LEU A 109 -9.77 23.21 -1.49
C LEU A 109 -10.64 22.87 -2.71
N ASP A 110 -11.96 22.82 -2.55
CA ASP A 110 -12.92 22.58 -3.66
C ASP A 110 -12.75 23.61 -4.77
N ARG A 111 -12.47 24.88 -4.40
CA ARG A 111 -12.25 25.95 -5.35
C ARG A 111 -10.89 25.81 -6.04
N LEU A 112 -9.84 25.42 -5.31
CA LEU A 112 -8.48 25.25 -5.83
C LEU A 112 -8.44 24.14 -6.89
N GLU A 113 -9.17 23.04 -6.68
CA GLU A 113 -9.29 21.95 -7.65
C GLU A 113 -9.79 22.39 -9.03
N ARG A 114 -10.65 23.41 -9.08
CA ARG A 114 -11.21 23.92 -10.34
C ARG A 114 -10.17 24.59 -11.24
N PHE A 115 -8.97 24.86 -10.74
CA PHE A 115 -7.85 25.37 -11.54
C PHE A 115 -7.07 24.25 -12.24
N MET A 116 -7.24 22.99 -11.82
CA MET A 116 -6.70 21.81 -12.53
C MET A 116 -7.59 21.44 -13.72
N THR A 117 -7.73 22.36 -14.67
CA THR A 117 -8.67 22.21 -15.80
C THR A 117 -8.35 20.98 -16.65
N ALA A 118 -9.38 20.45 -17.33
CA ALA A 118 -9.34 19.36 -18.31
C ALA A 118 -10.01 19.79 -19.64
N GLY A 119 -9.44 19.44 -20.79
CA GLY A 119 -10.00 19.79 -22.10
C GLY A 119 -10.24 21.30 -22.28
N ASP A 120 -11.45 21.68 -22.71
CA ASP A 120 -11.87 23.07 -22.93
C ASP A 120 -12.40 23.77 -21.66
N ALA A 121 -12.28 23.15 -20.47
CA ALA A 121 -12.75 23.74 -19.23
C ALA A 121 -11.98 25.04 -18.90
N ARG A 122 -12.72 26.08 -18.49
CA ARG A 122 -12.14 27.36 -18.12
C ARG A 122 -11.99 27.46 -16.60
N ALA A 123 -10.80 27.81 -16.15
CA ALA A 123 -10.53 28.09 -14.75
C ALA A 123 -11.38 29.28 -14.26
N PRO A 124 -11.77 29.29 -12.97
CA PRO A 124 -12.47 30.43 -12.38
C PRO A 124 -11.53 31.66 -12.26
N GLU A 125 -12.08 32.80 -11.86
CA GLU A 125 -11.27 33.99 -11.59
C GLU A 125 -10.39 33.75 -10.36
N VAL A 126 -9.12 34.16 -10.44
CA VAL A 126 -8.15 34.05 -9.35
C VAL A 126 -8.51 35.04 -8.24
N THR A 127 -8.56 34.56 -6.99
CA THR A 127 -8.92 35.37 -5.82
C THR A 127 -7.87 35.36 -4.71
N ASN A 128 -6.92 34.42 -4.73
CA ASN A 128 -5.83 34.36 -3.78
C ASN A 128 -4.51 33.87 -4.43
N PRO A 129 -3.36 34.01 -3.74
CA PRO A 129 -2.06 33.64 -4.30
C PRO A 129 -1.87 32.15 -4.62
N ALA A 130 -2.49 31.24 -3.85
CA ALA A 130 -2.40 29.80 -4.12
C ALA A 130 -3.11 29.44 -5.43
N GLU A 131 -4.27 30.03 -5.69
CA GLU A 131 -4.98 29.90 -6.96
C GLU A 131 -4.21 30.52 -8.12
N ALA A 132 -3.59 31.68 -7.91
CA ALA A 132 -2.76 32.35 -8.91
C ALA A 132 -1.61 31.45 -9.36
N GLY A 133 -0.89 30.90 -8.38
CA GLY A 133 0.21 29.97 -8.61
C GLY A 133 -0.24 28.70 -9.34
N LEU A 134 -1.28 28.02 -8.84
CA LEU A 134 -1.76 26.78 -9.46
C LEU A 134 -2.24 27.02 -10.91
N HIS A 135 -2.94 28.13 -11.16
CA HIS A 135 -3.38 28.48 -12.50
C HIS A 135 -2.21 28.67 -13.48
N ASP A 136 -1.16 29.38 -13.08
CA ASP A 136 0.02 29.56 -13.93
C ASP A 136 0.79 28.25 -14.14
N LEU A 137 1.03 27.52 -13.07
CA LEU A 137 1.76 26.25 -13.07
C LEU A 137 1.07 25.19 -13.94
N TRP A 138 -0.25 25.05 -13.81
CA TRP A 138 -1.04 24.11 -14.62
C TRP A 138 -0.94 24.45 -16.11
N ARG A 139 -1.05 25.75 -16.46
CA ARG A 139 -0.96 26.24 -17.83
C ARG A 139 0.43 26.01 -18.45
N ARG A 140 1.51 26.13 -17.66
CA ARG A 140 2.90 25.95 -18.11
C ARG A 140 3.30 24.47 -18.23
N THR A 141 2.69 23.59 -17.44
CA THR A 141 3.10 22.18 -17.33
C THR A 141 2.29 21.27 -18.25
N VAL A 142 0.96 21.31 -18.13
CA VAL A 142 0.06 20.31 -18.74
C VAL A 142 0.15 20.19 -20.26
N PRO A 143 0.34 21.27 -21.05
CA PRO A 143 0.45 21.15 -22.51
C PRO A 143 1.64 20.32 -23.01
N SER A 144 2.62 20.05 -22.15
CA SER A 144 3.83 19.27 -22.49
C SER A 144 3.75 17.80 -22.09
N MET A 145 2.69 17.40 -21.37
CA MET A 145 2.53 16.06 -20.81
C MET A 145 1.33 15.34 -21.43
N SER A 146 1.32 14.02 -21.38
CA SER A 146 0.21 13.22 -21.88
C SER A 146 -1.05 13.36 -21.02
N ASP A 147 -2.20 13.00 -21.60
CA ASP A 147 -3.45 12.89 -20.84
C ASP A 147 -3.36 11.83 -19.73
N GLY A 148 -2.55 10.78 -19.92
CA GLY A 148 -2.29 9.75 -18.91
C GLY A 148 -1.59 10.33 -17.69
N TRP A 149 -0.49 11.03 -17.91
CA TRP A 149 0.23 11.76 -16.87
C TRP A 149 -0.66 12.80 -16.20
N ARG A 150 -1.42 13.60 -16.96
CA ARG A 150 -2.33 14.63 -16.42
C ARG A 150 -3.33 14.03 -15.44
N ARG A 151 -3.97 12.91 -15.78
CA ARG A 151 -4.92 12.23 -14.88
C ARG A 151 -4.24 11.79 -13.58
N ARG A 152 -3.04 11.21 -13.65
CA ARG A 152 -2.25 10.83 -12.48
C ARG A 152 -1.88 12.05 -11.64
N PHE A 153 -1.40 13.10 -12.28
CA PHE A 153 -0.94 14.32 -11.62
C PHE A 153 -2.09 15.08 -10.95
N THR A 154 -3.27 15.16 -11.58
CA THR A 154 -4.50 15.68 -10.94
C THR A 154 -4.86 14.87 -9.70
N THR A 155 -4.78 13.54 -9.77
CA THR A 155 -5.11 12.66 -8.64
C THR A 155 -4.17 12.87 -7.46
N VAL A 156 -2.86 12.89 -7.69
CA VAL A 156 -1.89 13.10 -6.60
C VAL A 156 -1.93 14.53 -6.05
N THR A 157 -2.25 15.53 -6.88
CA THR A 157 -2.44 16.92 -6.42
C THR A 157 -3.71 17.07 -5.58
N HIS A 158 -4.82 16.42 -5.97
CA HIS A 158 -6.04 16.34 -5.17
C HIS A 158 -5.74 15.69 -3.80
N ASN A 159 -5.06 14.54 -3.79
CA ASN A 159 -4.75 13.87 -2.54
C ASN A 159 -3.86 14.71 -1.62
N LEU A 160 -2.88 15.44 -2.18
CA LEU A 160 -2.03 16.37 -1.45
C LEU A 160 -2.85 17.46 -0.77
N MET A 161 -3.79 18.05 -1.49
CA MET A 161 -4.63 19.13 -0.97
C MET A 161 -5.60 18.65 0.13
N VAL A 162 -6.16 17.44 -0.01
CA VAL A 162 -7.09 16.87 0.96
C VAL A 162 -6.38 16.40 2.25
N GLU A 163 -5.04 16.20 2.25
CA GLU A 163 -4.25 15.90 3.46
C GLU A 163 -4.57 16.86 4.60
N SER A 164 -4.58 18.15 4.27
CA SER A 164 -4.63 19.23 5.25
C SER A 164 -5.94 19.24 6.05
N MET A 165 -7.03 18.66 5.50
CA MET A 165 -8.29 18.45 6.22
C MET A 165 -8.17 17.36 7.27
N TRP A 166 -7.46 16.28 6.99
CA TRP A 166 -7.32 15.17 7.93
C TRP A 166 -6.37 15.51 9.08
N GLU A 167 -5.26 16.18 8.79
CA GLU A 167 -4.36 16.68 9.84
C GLU A 167 -5.14 17.60 10.79
N LEU A 168 -6.08 18.40 10.25
CA LEU A 168 -6.97 19.24 11.06
C LEU A 168 -7.89 18.42 11.99
N ASP A 169 -8.55 17.37 11.47
CA ASP A 169 -9.39 16.47 12.27
C ASP A 169 -8.59 15.83 13.42
N ASN A 170 -7.39 15.34 13.13
CA ASN A 170 -6.54 14.69 14.13
C ASN A 170 -6.06 15.66 15.20
N ILE A 171 -5.65 16.88 14.82
CA ILE A 171 -5.27 17.93 15.76
C ILE A 171 -6.45 18.29 16.66
N GLU A 172 -7.68 18.37 16.11
CA GLU A 172 -8.88 18.64 16.91
C GLU A 172 -9.14 17.55 17.94
N LEU A 173 -9.02 16.28 17.55
CA LEU A 173 -9.26 15.13 18.41
C LEU A 173 -8.10 14.83 19.38
N GLY A 174 -6.94 15.48 19.20
CA GLY A 174 -5.72 15.17 19.96
C GLY A 174 -5.27 13.72 19.76
N ARG A 175 -5.59 13.11 18.61
CA ARG A 175 -5.38 11.70 18.32
C ARG A 175 -4.06 11.52 17.60
N ILE A 176 -3.24 10.59 18.09
CA ILE A 176 -1.99 10.20 17.43
C ILE A 176 -2.26 8.88 16.71
N ALA A 177 -1.95 8.82 15.42
CA ALA A 177 -2.14 7.61 14.61
C ALA A 177 -1.25 6.46 15.10
N ASN A 178 -1.69 5.22 14.89
CA ASN A 178 -0.81 4.06 15.06
C ASN A 178 0.21 3.98 13.89
N PRO A 179 1.32 3.22 14.01
CA PRO A 179 2.36 3.18 12.97
C PRO A 179 1.86 2.78 11.56
N ILE A 180 0.87 1.88 11.48
CA ILE A 180 0.32 1.42 10.20
C ILE A 180 -0.55 2.51 9.57
N GLU A 181 -1.46 3.09 10.36
CA GLU A 181 -2.31 4.20 9.93
C GLU A 181 -1.48 5.41 9.49
N TYR A 182 -0.41 5.73 10.23
CA TYR A 182 0.49 6.84 9.91
C TYR A 182 1.11 6.71 8.51
N LEU A 183 1.67 5.55 8.20
CA LEU A 183 2.29 5.28 6.89
C LEU A 183 1.25 5.26 5.77
N GLN A 184 0.10 4.60 5.98
CA GLN A 184 -0.99 4.59 4.99
C GLN A 184 -1.45 5.99 4.63
N MET A 185 -1.58 6.84 5.64
CA MET A 185 -1.89 8.24 5.43
C MET A 185 -0.78 8.91 4.63
N ARG A 186 0.45 8.99 5.15
CA ARG A 186 1.53 9.79 4.54
C ARG A 186 1.76 9.42 3.07
N ARG A 187 1.60 8.16 2.69
CA ARG A 187 1.72 7.73 1.29
C ARG A 187 0.65 8.28 0.36
N ARG A 188 -0.60 8.35 0.83
CA ARG A 188 -1.72 8.75 -0.02
C ARG A 188 -1.79 10.25 -0.15
N VAL A 189 -1.60 10.94 0.97
CA VAL A 189 -1.89 12.37 1.09
C VAL A 189 -0.64 13.23 1.15
N GLY A 190 0.54 12.65 1.41
CA GLY A 190 1.80 13.38 1.39
C GLY A 190 2.24 13.83 -0.01
N GLY A 191 3.14 14.82 -0.05
CA GLY A 191 3.64 15.42 -1.29
C GLY A 191 4.57 14.54 -2.15
N ALA A 192 5.00 13.36 -1.70
CA ALA A 192 6.00 12.59 -2.44
C ALA A 192 5.50 11.96 -3.76
N PRO A 193 4.28 11.39 -3.87
CA PRO A 193 3.74 10.96 -5.17
C PRO A 193 3.59 12.12 -6.16
N TRP A 194 3.27 13.32 -5.65
CA TRP A 194 3.26 14.55 -6.45
C TRP A 194 4.67 14.92 -6.93
N SER A 195 5.68 14.84 -6.06
CA SER A 195 7.09 15.02 -6.43
C SER A 195 7.56 14.02 -7.49
N ALA A 196 7.16 12.75 -7.38
CA ALA A 196 7.46 11.73 -8.38
C ALA A 196 6.85 12.06 -9.75
N GLY A 197 5.64 12.61 -9.79
CA GLY A 197 5.04 13.11 -11.04
C GLY A 197 5.85 14.22 -11.71
N LEU A 198 6.44 15.13 -10.92
CA LEU A 198 7.35 16.17 -11.44
C LEU A 198 8.70 15.61 -11.90
N VAL A 199 9.15 14.49 -11.36
CA VAL A 199 10.35 13.80 -11.86
C VAL A 199 10.14 13.33 -13.30
N GLU A 200 8.97 12.80 -13.66
CA GLU A 200 8.64 12.44 -15.07
C GLU A 200 8.82 13.64 -16.02
N TYR A 201 8.34 14.83 -15.61
CA TYR A 201 8.54 16.07 -16.35
C TYR A 201 10.03 16.45 -16.44
N ALA A 202 10.75 16.40 -15.32
CA ALA A 202 12.16 16.81 -15.23
C ALA A 202 13.09 15.97 -16.11
N VAL A 203 12.83 14.67 -16.22
CA VAL A 203 13.63 13.75 -17.04
C VAL A 203 13.17 13.68 -18.49
N GLY A 204 12.04 14.33 -18.82
CA GLY A 204 11.45 14.33 -20.15
C GLY A 204 10.95 12.94 -20.59
N ALA A 205 10.55 12.10 -19.63
CA ALA A 205 10.07 10.75 -19.90
C ALA A 205 8.98 10.33 -18.91
N GLU A 206 7.85 9.91 -19.46
CA GLU A 206 6.72 9.40 -18.69
C GLU A 206 6.82 7.89 -18.50
N VAL A 207 6.35 7.40 -17.35
CA VAL A 207 6.15 5.97 -17.14
C VAL A 207 4.99 5.51 -18.02
N PRO A 208 5.17 4.46 -18.86
CA PRO A 208 4.10 3.97 -19.71
C PRO A 208 2.86 3.52 -18.91
N ASP A 209 1.67 3.95 -19.35
CA ASP A 209 0.40 3.64 -18.67
C ASP A 209 0.19 2.13 -18.45
N GLY A 210 0.66 1.29 -19.39
CA GLY A 210 0.54 -0.16 -19.31
C GLY A 210 1.33 -0.81 -18.17
N ILE A 211 2.32 -0.12 -17.58
CA ILE A 211 3.09 -0.62 -16.45
C ILE A 211 2.97 0.24 -15.19
N ALA A 212 2.49 1.49 -15.30
CA ALA A 212 2.43 2.43 -14.19
C ALA A 212 1.61 1.92 -12.99
N ALA A 213 0.55 1.15 -13.25
CA ALA A 213 -0.30 0.56 -12.21
C ALA A 213 0.20 -0.79 -11.66
N LEU A 214 1.23 -1.38 -12.26
CA LEU A 214 1.73 -2.69 -11.85
C LEU A 214 2.51 -2.60 -10.55
N ARG A 215 2.52 -3.70 -9.78
CA ARG A 215 3.07 -3.74 -8.41
C ARG A 215 4.48 -3.15 -8.30
N PRO A 216 5.48 -3.50 -9.15
CA PRO A 216 6.84 -2.96 -8.98
C PRO A 216 6.92 -1.44 -9.12
N MET A 217 6.10 -0.84 -10.01
CA MET A 217 6.06 0.62 -10.16
C MET A 217 5.39 1.30 -8.97
N ARG A 218 4.29 0.72 -8.45
CA ARG A 218 3.66 1.19 -7.20
C ARG A 218 4.62 1.10 -6.02
N LEU A 219 5.27 -0.05 -5.83
CA LEU A 219 6.23 -0.27 -4.75
C LEU A 219 7.43 0.68 -4.83
N LEU A 220 7.92 1.00 -6.03
CA LEU A 220 8.97 1.99 -6.22
C LEU A 220 8.52 3.38 -5.73
N SER A 221 7.30 3.78 -6.09
CA SER A 221 6.71 5.05 -5.66
C SER A 221 6.44 5.08 -4.15
N ASP A 222 5.94 3.98 -3.58
CA ASP A 222 5.59 3.87 -2.16
C ASP A 222 6.85 3.89 -1.28
N THR A 223 7.88 3.13 -1.66
CA THR A 223 9.17 3.13 -0.94
C THR A 223 9.92 4.45 -1.06
N PHE A 224 9.81 5.13 -2.21
CA PHE A 224 10.25 6.51 -2.36
C PHE A 224 9.52 7.42 -1.37
N SER A 225 8.18 7.41 -1.42
CA SER A 225 7.32 8.23 -0.57
C SER A 225 7.60 8.05 0.92
N ASP A 226 7.63 6.80 1.40
CA ASP A 226 7.98 6.49 2.79
C ASP A 226 9.32 7.10 3.19
N ALA A 227 10.34 6.93 2.32
CA ALA A 227 11.68 7.38 2.62
C ALA A 227 11.83 8.91 2.57
N VAL A 228 10.98 9.61 1.81
CA VAL A 228 10.88 11.08 1.82
C VAL A 228 10.29 11.54 3.16
N HIS A 229 9.12 11.01 3.52
CA HIS A 229 8.37 11.43 4.70
C HIS A 229 9.11 11.09 6.01
N LEU A 230 9.61 9.86 6.17
CA LEU A 230 10.35 9.47 7.37
C LEU A 230 11.62 10.29 7.58
N ARG A 231 12.28 10.72 6.49
CA ARG A 231 13.43 11.63 6.58
C ARG A 231 12.97 13.01 7.02
N ASN A 232 11.92 13.55 6.41
CA ASN A 232 11.37 14.84 6.78
C ASN A 232 11.02 14.86 8.27
N ASP A 233 10.29 13.85 8.76
CA ASP A 233 9.89 13.71 10.16
C ASP A 233 11.06 13.80 11.15
N LEU A 234 12.21 13.19 10.81
CA LEU A 234 13.42 13.25 11.64
C LEU A 234 14.03 14.65 11.71
N PHE A 235 13.94 15.41 10.62
CA PHE A 235 14.48 16.77 10.52
C PHE A 235 13.51 17.85 10.99
N SER A 236 12.20 17.58 10.98
CA SER A 236 11.16 18.54 11.30
C SER A 236 10.54 18.35 12.68
N TYR A 237 10.78 17.22 13.36
CA TYR A 237 10.16 16.86 14.65
C TYR A 237 10.09 18.03 15.64
N GLN A 238 11.21 18.73 15.87
CA GLN A 238 11.23 19.80 16.87
C GLN A 238 10.25 20.92 16.52
N ARG A 239 10.23 21.36 15.26
CA ARG A 239 9.33 22.41 14.78
C ARG A 239 7.88 21.93 14.84
N GLU A 240 7.61 20.77 14.26
CA GLU A 240 6.25 20.22 14.13
C GLU A 240 5.64 19.89 15.50
N VAL A 241 6.34 19.14 16.34
CA VAL A 241 5.79 18.60 17.58
C VAL A 241 5.89 19.58 18.75
N GLU A 242 7.01 20.31 18.90
CA GLU A 242 7.19 21.20 20.05
C GLU A 242 6.65 22.62 19.81
N GLU A 243 6.65 23.11 18.57
CA GLU A 243 6.27 24.50 18.24
C GLU A 243 4.89 24.60 17.58
N GLU A 244 4.62 23.77 16.57
CA GLU A 244 3.37 23.82 15.78
C GLU A 244 2.23 23.01 16.44
N GLY A 245 2.58 22.03 17.29
CA GLY A 245 1.61 21.13 17.92
C GLY A 245 1.02 20.09 16.96
N GLU A 246 1.73 19.80 15.87
CA GLU A 246 1.40 18.79 14.88
C GLU A 246 1.56 17.39 15.50
N ASN A 247 0.65 16.48 15.16
CA ASN A 247 0.64 15.11 15.67
C ASN A 247 0.99 14.06 14.59
N SER A 248 1.20 14.52 13.34
CA SER A 248 1.53 13.71 12.18
C SER A 248 3.06 13.59 12.00
N ASN A 249 3.77 12.99 12.95
CA ASN A 249 5.22 12.75 12.84
C ASN A 249 5.61 11.33 13.31
N ALA A 250 6.37 10.58 12.50
CA ALA A 250 6.72 9.19 12.81
C ALA A 250 7.45 9.02 14.15
N VAL A 251 8.30 9.97 14.54
CA VAL A 251 9.05 9.88 15.80
C VAL A 251 8.07 9.96 16.98
N LEU A 252 7.07 10.84 16.92
CA LEU A 252 6.02 10.95 17.92
C LEU A 252 5.15 9.67 17.95
N VAL A 253 4.77 9.17 16.78
CA VAL A 253 3.98 7.93 16.64
C VAL A 253 4.72 6.75 17.30
N PHE A 254 6.00 6.58 17.00
CA PHE A 254 6.83 5.50 17.58
C PHE A 254 7.03 5.70 19.09
N GLU A 255 7.24 6.93 19.54
CA GLU A 255 7.40 7.25 20.97
C GLU A 255 6.16 6.83 21.78
N LYS A 256 4.96 7.20 21.31
CA LYS A 256 3.72 6.85 22.01
C LYS A 256 3.36 5.38 21.86
N PHE A 257 3.54 4.82 20.67
CA PHE A 257 3.20 3.43 20.40
C PHE A 257 4.14 2.44 21.09
N LEU A 258 5.45 2.69 21.16
CA LEU A 258 6.40 1.78 21.80
C LEU A 258 6.67 2.15 23.27
N GLY A 259 6.30 3.35 23.71
CA GLY A 259 6.59 3.85 25.05
C GLY A 259 8.09 4.04 25.29
N CYS A 260 8.87 4.29 24.24
CA CYS A 260 10.30 4.53 24.30
C CYS A 260 10.62 6.03 24.39
N THR A 261 11.90 6.36 24.58
CA THR A 261 12.36 7.76 24.60
C THR A 261 12.38 8.34 23.18
N THR A 262 12.28 9.67 23.04
CA THR A 262 12.32 10.35 21.75
C THR A 262 13.56 10.00 20.91
N GLN A 263 14.74 9.87 21.54
CA GLN A 263 15.96 9.41 20.85
C GLN A 263 15.80 7.99 20.30
N GLN A 264 15.29 7.05 21.10
CA GLN A 264 15.07 5.67 20.65
C GLN A 264 14.04 5.61 19.50
N SER A 265 13.01 6.46 19.55
CA SER A 265 12.05 6.60 18.46
C SER A 265 12.70 7.11 17.19
N ALA A 266 13.54 8.15 17.28
CA ALA A 266 14.28 8.69 16.14
C ALA A 266 15.20 7.63 15.51
N ASP A 267 15.90 6.85 16.33
CA ASP A 267 16.75 5.75 15.85
C ASP A 267 15.92 4.67 15.12
N LEU A 268 14.76 4.29 15.67
CA LEU A 268 13.85 3.32 15.03
C LEU A 268 13.21 3.83 13.73
N VAL A 269 12.86 5.12 13.67
CA VAL A 269 12.38 5.77 12.45
C VAL A 269 13.48 5.78 11.39
N ASN A 270 14.74 6.01 11.76
CA ASN A 270 15.88 5.92 10.84
C ASN A 270 16.16 4.47 10.38
N GLU A 271 15.94 3.48 11.24
CA GLU A 271 15.99 2.06 10.86
C GLU A 271 14.88 1.70 9.85
N LEU A 272 13.67 2.24 10.05
CA LEU A 272 12.59 2.10 9.07
C LEU A 272 12.96 2.78 7.75
N LEU A 273 13.37 4.05 7.78
CA LEU A 273 13.85 4.80 6.61
C LEU A 273 14.92 4.01 5.83
N THR A 274 15.93 3.49 6.53
CA THR A 274 16.99 2.67 5.95
C THR A 274 16.43 1.42 5.26
N SER A 275 15.45 0.77 5.88
CA SER A 275 14.77 -0.38 5.30
C SER A 275 14.01 -0.04 4.01
N ARG A 276 13.27 1.07 4.00
CA ARG A 276 12.51 1.51 2.83
C ARG A 276 13.43 1.89 1.67
N LEU A 277 14.58 2.51 1.96
CA LEU A 277 15.64 2.77 0.98
C LEU A 277 16.23 1.48 0.40
N HIS A 278 16.44 0.44 1.22
CA HIS A 278 16.89 -0.86 0.72
C HIS A 278 15.86 -1.52 -0.20
N GLN A 279 14.58 -1.46 0.15
CA GLN A 279 13.52 -1.99 -0.71
C GLN A 279 13.42 -1.18 -2.01
N PHE A 280 13.51 0.15 -1.95
CA PHE A 280 13.56 1.01 -3.12
C PHE A 280 14.67 0.58 -4.09
N GLU A 281 15.90 0.38 -3.59
CA GLU A 281 17.03 -0.04 -4.42
C GLU A 281 16.85 -1.44 -5.02
N ASN A 282 16.30 -2.38 -4.26
CA ASN A 282 15.97 -3.71 -4.78
C ASN A 282 14.91 -3.62 -5.90
N THR A 283 13.84 -2.85 -5.66
CA THR A 283 12.78 -2.65 -6.65
C THR A 283 13.32 -1.98 -7.92
N ALA A 284 14.12 -0.93 -7.76
CA ALA A 284 14.73 -0.18 -8.87
C ALA A 284 15.68 -1.03 -9.72
N LEU A 285 16.49 -1.88 -9.09
CA LEU A 285 17.58 -2.61 -9.76
C LEU A 285 17.21 -4.05 -10.15
N VAL A 286 16.15 -4.61 -9.58
CA VAL A 286 15.74 -6.01 -9.80
C VAL A 286 14.32 -6.10 -10.33
N GLU A 287 13.34 -5.57 -9.61
CA GLU A 287 11.92 -5.79 -9.93
C GLU A 287 11.46 -4.99 -11.16
N VAL A 288 11.86 -3.72 -11.28
CA VAL A 288 11.50 -2.88 -12.44
C VAL A 288 12.15 -3.37 -13.74
N PRO A 289 13.45 -3.73 -13.80
CA PRO A 289 14.03 -4.35 -14.99
C PRO A 289 13.37 -5.68 -15.37
N ALA A 290 13.03 -6.53 -14.39
CA ALA A 290 12.32 -7.77 -14.63
C ALA A 290 10.92 -7.52 -15.22
N LEU A 291 10.18 -6.54 -14.68
CA LEU A 291 8.89 -6.10 -15.20
C LEU A 291 8.98 -5.65 -16.65
N MET A 292 9.97 -4.80 -16.99
CA MET A 292 10.15 -4.32 -18.36
C MET A 292 10.45 -5.46 -19.34
N ALA A 293 11.23 -6.46 -18.91
CA ALA A 293 11.53 -7.63 -19.72
C ALA A 293 10.30 -8.52 -19.94
N GLU A 294 9.51 -8.73 -18.89
CA GLU A 294 8.27 -9.52 -18.89
C GLU A 294 7.21 -8.92 -19.82
N HIS A 295 7.04 -7.61 -19.79
CA HIS A 295 6.06 -6.90 -20.64
C HIS A 295 6.61 -6.51 -22.02
N GLY A 296 7.85 -6.89 -22.35
CA GLY A 296 8.45 -6.62 -23.66
C GLY A 296 8.55 -5.13 -24.01
N ILE A 297 8.77 -4.26 -23.01
CA ILE A 297 8.81 -2.80 -23.16
C ILE A 297 9.92 -2.42 -24.17
N PRO A 298 9.64 -1.56 -25.17
CA PRO A 298 10.63 -1.25 -26.19
C PRO A 298 11.81 -0.43 -25.62
N PRO A 299 13.03 -0.51 -26.21
CA PRO A 299 14.23 0.09 -25.61
C PRO A 299 14.15 1.59 -25.28
N HIS A 300 13.41 2.38 -26.05
CA HIS A 300 13.27 3.81 -25.80
C HIS A 300 12.40 4.12 -24.57
N GLU A 301 11.34 3.33 -24.34
CA GLU A 301 10.53 3.41 -23.11
C GLU A 301 11.30 2.87 -21.90
N GLN A 302 12.11 1.82 -22.08
CA GLN A 302 12.99 1.34 -21.01
C GLN A 302 13.98 2.41 -20.55
N LEU A 303 14.56 3.18 -21.48
CA LEU A 303 15.42 4.31 -21.15
C LEU A 303 14.65 5.41 -20.40
N GLY A 304 13.40 5.67 -20.77
CA GLY A 304 12.53 6.61 -20.06
C GLY A 304 12.25 6.18 -18.62
N VAL A 305 11.87 4.92 -18.41
CA VAL A 305 11.66 4.35 -17.07
C VAL A 305 12.96 4.37 -16.26
N ALA A 306 14.10 4.03 -16.86
CA ALA A 306 15.39 4.10 -16.19
C ALA A 306 15.77 5.55 -15.78
N ALA A 307 15.46 6.54 -16.64
CA ALA A 307 15.66 7.95 -16.32
C ALA A 307 14.76 8.40 -15.16
N TYR A 308 13.49 7.97 -15.14
CA TYR A 308 12.56 8.20 -14.04
C TYR A 308 13.07 7.60 -12.72
N VAL A 309 13.46 6.32 -12.71
CA VAL A 309 14.02 5.63 -11.54
C VAL A 309 15.26 6.37 -11.01
N LYS A 310 16.16 6.76 -11.92
CA LYS A 310 17.35 7.54 -11.59
C LYS A 310 17.01 8.92 -11.03
N GLY A 311 15.97 9.57 -11.56
CA GLY A 311 15.46 10.84 -11.05
C GLY A 311 14.92 10.73 -9.62
N LEU A 312 14.22 9.64 -9.28
CA LEU A 312 13.81 9.36 -7.90
C LEU A 312 15.01 9.14 -6.96
N GLN A 313 16.08 8.49 -7.46
CA GLN A 313 17.35 8.34 -6.70
C GLN A 313 18.03 9.68 -6.43
N ASP A 314 18.10 10.57 -7.43
CA ASP A 314 18.65 11.92 -7.23
C ASP A 314 17.77 12.71 -6.26
N TRP A 315 16.44 12.62 -6.40
CA TRP A 315 15.52 13.31 -5.52
C TRP A 315 15.76 12.91 -4.07
N GLN A 316 15.90 11.61 -3.80
CA GLN A 316 16.11 11.13 -2.44
C GLN A 316 17.46 11.54 -1.84
N SER A 317 18.51 11.58 -2.67
CA SER A 317 19.84 12.02 -2.26
C SER A 317 19.89 13.54 -2.06
N GLY A 318 19.29 14.29 -2.98
CA GLY A 318 19.24 15.74 -2.97
C GLY A 318 18.37 16.32 -1.87
N GLY A 319 17.23 15.68 -1.60
CA GLY A 319 16.35 16.02 -0.49
C GLY A 319 17.10 15.96 0.84
N HIS A 320 17.95 14.95 1.06
CA HIS A 320 18.77 14.86 2.27
C HIS A 320 19.73 16.04 2.44
N GLU A 321 20.47 16.41 1.40
CA GLU A 321 21.41 17.54 1.46
C GLU A 321 20.68 18.85 1.77
N TRP A 322 19.49 19.08 1.19
CA TRP A 322 18.71 20.26 1.49
C TRP A 322 18.21 20.31 2.94
N HIS A 323 17.73 19.19 3.49
CA HIS A 323 17.31 19.13 4.91
C HIS A 323 18.47 19.47 5.86
N ALA A 324 19.69 19.07 5.52
CA ALA A 324 20.89 19.35 6.31
C ALA A 324 21.32 20.83 6.33
N VAL A 325 20.82 21.66 5.41
CA VAL A 325 21.24 23.08 5.30
C VAL A 325 20.10 24.09 5.40
N SER A 326 18.86 23.69 5.13
CA SER A 326 17.71 24.60 5.13
C SER A 326 17.36 25.07 6.54
N SER A 327 16.98 26.35 6.66
CA SER A 327 16.58 26.95 7.95
C SER A 327 15.29 26.39 8.54
N ARG A 328 14.56 25.55 7.79
CA ARG A 328 13.30 24.93 8.24
C ARG A 328 13.50 23.81 9.28
N TYR A 329 14.72 23.28 9.45
CA TYR A 329 14.94 22.01 10.14
C TYR A 329 15.95 22.09 11.29
N MET A 330 15.89 21.13 12.22
CA MET A 330 16.85 20.98 13.32
C MET A 330 18.18 20.40 12.83
N ASN A 331 19.02 21.23 12.19
CA ASN A 331 20.27 20.81 11.55
C ASN A 331 21.53 21.45 12.13
N GLU A 332 21.49 22.06 13.33
CA GLU A 332 22.65 22.73 13.94
C GLU A 332 23.88 21.80 14.05
N GLU A 333 23.69 20.51 14.35
CA GLU A 333 24.79 19.53 14.41
C GLU A 333 25.23 19.04 13.01
N ALA A 334 24.29 18.83 12.08
CA ALA A 334 24.60 18.45 10.69
C ALA A 334 25.40 19.54 9.94
N ALA A 335 25.10 20.82 10.20
CA ALA A 335 25.83 21.96 9.66
C ALA A 335 27.26 22.09 10.20
N THR A 336 27.57 21.49 11.36
CA THR A 336 28.92 21.48 11.96
C THR A 336 29.78 20.29 11.55
N GLY A 337 29.19 19.26 10.94
CA GLY A 337 29.88 18.11 10.38
C GLY A 337 30.58 18.46 9.07
N THR A 338 31.87 18.78 9.12
CA THR A 338 32.71 18.97 7.93
C THR A 338 32.52 17.85 6.90
N SER A 339 32.12 18.23 5.68
CA SER A 339 32.21 17.45 4.45
C SER A 339 33.39 16.47 4.46
N VAL A 340 33.09 15.17 4.39
CA VAL A 340 34.08 14.07 4.28
C VAL A 340 34.63 14.00 2.85
N LEU A 341 35.00 15.14 2.25
CA LEU A 341 35.74 15.21 0.98
C LEU A 341 37.26 15.34 1.20
N GLY A 342 37.77 15.13 2.43
CA GLY A 342 39.19 15.34 2.75
C GLY A 342 39.83 14.39 3.78
N GLY A 343 39.31 13.18 3.99
CA GLY A 343 39.91 12.21 4.94
C GLY A 343 41.07 11.39 4.33
N PRO A 344 42.11 11.03 5.11
CA PRO A 344 43.29 10.30 4.60
C PRO A 344 42.93 8.88 4.13
N SER A 345 43.21 8.57 2.86
CA SER A 345 42.92 7.31 2.16
C SER A 345 43.94 6.18 2.44
N GLY A 346 44.51 6.13 3.66
CA GLY A 346 45.52 5.14 4.04
C GLY A 346 44.95 3.76 4.41
N PHE A 347 45.74 2.71 4.18
CA PHE A 347 45.47 1.27 4.43
C PHE A 347 45.21 0.88 5.91
N GLY A 348 44.94 1.84 6.82
CA GLY A 348 44.73 1.61 8.26
C GLY A 348 43.39 2.09 8.83
N THR A 349 42.44 2.53 7.99
CA THR A 349 41.19 3.19 8.43
C THR A 349 39.97 2.26 8.57
N SER A 350 40.15 0.93 8.56
CA SER A 350 39.03 -0.02 8.60
C SER A 350 38.16 0.09 9.87
N ALA A 351 38.74 0.54 10.99
CA ALA A 351 38.00 0.73 12.25
C ALA A 351 37.13 2.00 12.25
N SER A 352 37.50 3.06 11.53
CA SER A 352 36.69 4.29 11.42
C SER A 352 35.54 4.14 10.40
N ARG A 353 35.54 3.08 9.57
CA ARG A 353 34.43 2.77 8.66
C ARG A 353 33.29 1.98 9.30
N MET A 354 33.45 1.50 10.54
CA MET A 354 32.36 0.88 11.30
C MET A 354 31.26 1.87 11.71
N PHE A 355 31.55 3.18 11.61
CA PHE A 355 30.64 4.31 11.87
C PHE A 355 30.33 5.11 10.58
N SER A 356 30.40 4.45 9.41
CA SER A 356 30.05 5.07 8.12
C SER A 356 28.56 4.82 7.81
N PRO A 357 27.86 5.70 7.07
CA PRO A 357 26.53 5.43 6.48
C PRO A 357 26.39 4.06 5.83
N ALA A 358 27.47 3.56 5.21
CA ALA A 358 27.53 2.23 4.61
C ALA A 358 27.43 1.07 5.64
N ALA A 359 27.88 1.30 6.88
CA ALA A 359 27.80 0.32 7.96
C ALA A 359 26.36 0.16 8.49
N THR A 360 25.58 1.23 8.57
CA THR A 360 24.15 1.19 8.96
C THR A 360 23.35 0.34 7.97
N GLY A 361 23.46 0.63 6.67
CA GLY A 361 22.82 -0.18 5.63
C GLY A 361 23.31 -1.64 5.59
N ALA A 362 24.61 -1.88 5.75
CA ALA A 362 25.16 -3.24 5.75
C ALA A 362 24.66 -4.09 6.93
N ARG A 363 24.55 -3.51 8.14
CA ARG A 363 23.98 -4.20 9.32
C ARG A 363 22.54 -4.59 9.08
N ARG A 364 21.74 -3.65 8.58
CA ARG A 364 20.32 -3.88 8.28
C ARG A 364 20.13 -4.98 7.26
N ARG A 365 20.87 -4.90 6.15
CA ARG A 365 20.86 -5.93 5.10
C ARG A 365 21.24 -7.29 5.67
N ALA A 366 22.33 -7.40 6.43
CA ALA A 366 22.76 -8.69 6.99
C ALA A 366 21.67 -9.37 7.85
N ARG A 367 20.87 -8.60 8.58
CA ARG A 367 19.76 -9.13 9.40
C ARG A 367 18.57 -9.61 8.58
N GLN A 368 18.21 -8.90 7.51
CA GLN A 368 17.13 -9.33 6.62
C GLN A 368 17.41 -10.70 6.00
N PHE A 369 18.68 -11.06 5.81
CA PHE A 369 19.09 -12.38 5.29
C PHE A 369 19.54 -13.35 6.40
N GLY A 370 19.26 -13.04 7.68
CA GLY A 370 19.70 -13.82 8.83
C GLY A 370 18.70 -14.86 9.35
N PHE A 371 17.54 -15.00 8.71
CA PHE A 371 16.50 -15.94 9.14
C PHE A 371 16.99 -17.40 9.01
N THR A 372 16.70 -18.22 10.03
CA THR A 372 17.06 -19.64 10.05
C THR A 372 15.80 -20.49 9.86
N PRO A 373 15.62 -21.16 8.69
CA PRO A 373 14.47 -22.02 8.46
C PRO A 373 14.41 -23.20 9.44
N PHE A 374 13.19 -23.58 9.82
CA PHE A 374 12.88 -24.73 10.70
C PHE A 374 13.45 -24.60 12.13
N GLU A 375 13.68 -23.37 12.58
CA GLU A 375 14.13 -23.11 13.95
C GLU A 375 13.12 -23.67 14.96
N GLN A 376 13.64 -24.40 15.96
CA GLN A 376 12.81 -25.00 17.00
C GLN A 376 12.35 -23.95 18.00
N VAL A 377 11.27 -23.25 17.65
CA VAL A 377 10.71 -22.19 18.49
C VAL A 377 9.78 -22.77 19.58
N GLY A 378 9.06 -23.86 19.34
CA GLY A 378 8.05 -24.31 20.28
C GLY A 378 6.84 -23.37 20.33
N HIS A 379 5.87 -23.69 21.19
CA HIS A 379 4.62 -22.94 21.27
C HIS A 379 4.84 -21.48 21.66
N LEU A 380 4.12 -20.57 20.99
CA LEU A 380 4.05 -19.15 21.32
C LEU A 380 2.83 -18.91 22.21
N PRO A 381 2.99 -18.66 23.53
CA PRO A 381 1.87 -18.35 24.40
C PRO A 381 1.25 -17.02 23.98
N LEU A 382 -0.06 -16.96 23.80
CA LEU A 382 -0.74 -15.76 23.30
C LEU A 382 -1.30 -14.91 24.46
N PRO A 383 -1.24 -13.57 24.38
CA PRO A 383 -1.95 -12.69 25.31
C PRO A 383 -3.46 -12.71 25.01
N ASP A 384 -4.24 -12.08 25.89
CA ASP A 384 -5.65 -11.83 25.60
C ASP A 384 -5.79 -10.80 24.47
N PHE A 385 -6.72 -11.08 23.56
CA PHE A 385 -7.00 -10.24 22.40
C PHE A 385 -8.30 -9.47 22.59
N PRO A 386 -8.30 -8.13 22.44
CA PRO A 386 -9.51 -7.34 22.55
C PRO A 386 -10.45 -7.69 21.39
N MET A 387 -11.61 -8.25 21.72
CA MET A 387 -12.69 -8.54 20.78
C MET A 387 -14.00 -8.11 21.44
N PRO A 388 -14.48 -6.87 21.16
CA PRO A 388 -15.69 -6.34 21.79
C PRO A 388 -16.97 -6.94 21.17
N PHE A 389 -16.87 -7.62 20.03
CA PHE A 389 -18.00 -8.17 19.29
C PHE A 389 -18.28 -9.62 19.69
N ALA A 390 -19.57 -9.93 19.85
CA ALA A 390 -20.01 -11.28 20.18
C ALA A 390 -20.02 -12.16 18.94
N VAL A 391 -19.58 -13.41 19.09
CA VAL A 391 -19.68 -14.42 18.04
C VAL A 391 -21.13 -14.89 17.93
N ARG A 392 -21.65 -14.92 16.71
CA ARG A 392 -22.86 -15.68 16.34
C ARG A 392 -22.45 -16.89 15.52
N THR A 393 -23.33 -17.87 15.41
CA THR A 393 -23.07 -19.07 14.60
C THR A 393 -24.31 -19.45 13.83
N SER A 394 -24.17 -19.67 12.53
CA SER A 394 -25.24 -20.10 11.66
C SER A 394 -25.85 -21.43 12.13
N PRO A 395 -27.19 -21.58 12.11
CA PRO A 395 -27.86 -22.84 12.43
C PRO A 395 -27.59 -23.95 11.40
N HIS A 396 -26.93 -23.63 10.28
CA HIS A 396 -26.65 -24.55 9.17
C HIS A 396 -25.26 -25.22 9.25
N LEU A 397 -24.49 -24.97 10.31
CA LEU A 397 -23.11 -25.46 10.47
C LEU A 397 -22.95 -26.98 10.23
N ASP A 398 -23.80 -27.81 10.83
CA ASP A 398 -23.64 -29.26 10.73
C ASP A 398 -23.84 -29.77 9.30
N ALA A 399 -24.80 -29.19 8.56
CA ALA A 399 -25.00 -29.49 7.15
C ALA A 399 -23.80 -29.04 6.29
N ALA A 400 -23.28 -27.84 6.57
CA ALA A 400 -22.12 -27.30 5.85
C ALA A 400 -20.84 -28.11 6.07
N ARG A 401 -20.65 -28.70 7.27
CA ARG A 401 -19.53 -29.62 7.52
C ARG A 401 -19.60 -30.88 6.67
N GLU A 402 -20.79 -31.47 6.55
CA GLU A 402 -21.00 -32.65 5.70
C GLU A 402 -20.78 -32.33 4.23
N HIS A 403 -21.32 -31.19 3.76
CA HIS A 403 -21.12 -30.68 2.41
C HIS A 403 -19.64 -30.44 2.09
N ALA A 404 -18.93 -29.69 2.94
CA ALA A 404 -17.56 -29.28 2.67
C ALA A 404 -16.60 -30.48 2.50
N VAL A 405 -16.79 -31.55 3.28
CA VAL A 405 -16.01 -32.79 3.14
C VAL A 405 -16.31 -33.48 1.80
N ALA A 406 -17.59 -33.55 1.42
CA ALA A 406 -17.99 -34.13 0.14
C ALA A 406 -17.40 -33.32 -1.03
N TRP A 407 -17.53 -32.01 -0.99
CA TRP A 407 -16.99 -31.11 -2.01
C TRP A 407 -15.46 -31.20 -2.14
N ALA A 408 -14.72 -31.17 -1.02
CA ALA A 408 -13.26 -31.29 -1.05
C ALA A 408 -12.79 -32.64 -1.64
N ARG A 409 -13.54 -33.72 -1.39
CA ARG A 409 -13.28 -35.03 -2.01
C ARG A 409 -13.52 -34.98 -3.52
N GLU A 410 -14.60 -34.35 -3.97
CA GLU A 410 -14.91 -34.21 -5.41
C GLU A 410 -13.89 -33.35 -6.15
N MET A 411 -13.33 -32.33 -5.50
CA MET A 411 -12.27 -31.49 -6.07
C MET A 411 -10.88 -32.17 -6.05
N GLY A 412 -10.75 -33.33 -5.40
CA GLY A 412 -9.48 -34.06 -5.29
C GLY A 412 -8.50 -33.47 -4.27
N MET A 413 -8.96 -32.63 -3.34
CA MET A 413 -8.11 -31.99 -2.32
C MET A 413 -7.69 -32.93 -1.17
N LEU A 414 -8.29 -34.13 -1.09
CA LEU A 414 -8.07 -35.09 0.00
C LEU A 414 -7.14 -36.25 -0.38
N ASP A 415 -6.56 -36.21 -1.58
CA ASP A 415 -5.79 -37.32 -2.15
C ASP A 415 -4.26 -37.17 -1.98
N ASP A 416 -3.77 -35.96 -1.67
CA ASP A 416 -2.33 -35.65 -1.61
C ASP A 416 -1.91 -34.72 -0.45
N LEU A 417 -2.19 -33.41 -0.55
CA LEU A 417 -1.73 -32.35 0.34
C LEU A 417 -2.46 -32.44 1.68
N TRP A 418 -3.77 -32.65 1.62
CA TRP A 418 -4.62 -32.91 2.77
C TRP A 418 -5.17 -34.33 2.71
N ASP A 419 -5.56 -34.82 3.88
CA ASP A 419 -6.42 -35.99 4.02
C ASP A 419 -7.74 -35.56 4.67
N GLU A 420 -8.74 -36.43 4.66
CA GLU A 420 -10.06 -36.13 5.24
C GLU A 420 -9.99 -35.74 6.72
N ARG A 421 -9.06 -36.33 7.48
CA ARG A 421 -8.87 -36.04 8.90
C ARG A 421 -8.36 -34.61 9.11
N LYS A 422 -7.39 -34.16 8.32
CA LYS A 422 -6.91 -32.78 8.33
C LYS A 422 -8.03 -31.82 7.97
N PHE A 423 -8.75 -32.10 6.88
CA PHE A 423 -9.84 -31.26 6.42
C PHE A 423 -10.93 -31.09 7.49
N VAL A 424 -11.37 -32.19 8.11
CA VAL A 424 -12.32 -32.16 9.24
C VAL A 424 -11.74 -31.40 10.43
N GLY A 425 -10.44 -31.53 10.71
CA GLY A 425 -9.76 -30.79 11.78
C GLY A 425 -9.60 -29.29 11.51
N TYR A 426 -9.49 -28.88 10.24
CA TYR A 426 -9.44 -27.47 9.85
C TYR A 426 -10.80 -26.80 9.98
N ASP A 427 -11.89 -27.56 9.80
CA ASP A 427 -13.27 -27.16 10.10
C ASP A 427 -13.63 -25.78 9.49
N PHE A 428 -13.41 -25.63 8.18
CA PHE A 428 -13.68 -24.38 7.46
C PHE A 428 -15.16 -23.97 7.53
N ALA A 429 -16.07 -24.95 7.61
CA ALA A 429 -17.49 -24.70 7.83
C ALA A 429 -17.76 -24.01 9.19
N HIS A 430 -16.98 -24.32 10.23
CA HIS A 430 -17.09 -23.59 11.50
C HIS A 430 -16.66 -22.13 11.38
N CYS A 431 -15.59 -21.85 10.64
CA CYS A 431 -15.19 -20.48 10.32
C CYS A 431 -16.31 -19.77 9.55
N ALA A 432 -16.77 -20.37 8.44
CA ALA A 432 -17.83 -19.85 7.58
C ALA A 432 -19.11 -19.51 8.36
N ALA A 433 -19.51 -20.38 9.30
CA ALA A 433 -20.73 -20.22 10.08
C ALA A 433 -20.67 -19.05 11.07
N MET A 434 -19.47 -18.54 11.39
CA MET A 434 -19.29 -17.43 12.31
C MET A 434 -18.97 -16.11 11.61
N ILE A 435 -18.38 -16.16 10.41
CA ILE A 435 -18.13 -14.95 9.61
C ILE A 435 -19.39 -14.43 8.91
N ASP A 436 -20.36 -15.31 8.64
CA ASP A 436 -21.70 -14.95 8.19
C ASP A 436 -22.73 -15.87 8.87
N ALA A 437 -23.20 -15.45 10.05
CA ALA A 437 -24.12 -16.25 10.85
C ALA A 437 -25.54 -16.29 10.27
N ASP A 438 -25.90 -15.34 9.40
CA ASP A 438 -27.21 -15.27 8.75
C ASP A 438 -27.21 -15.86 7.33
N ALA A 439 -26.06 -16.43 6.89
CA ALA A 439 -25.94 -17.09 5.60
C ALA A 439 -27.04 -18.16 5.39
N THR A 440 -27.63 -18.16 4.20
CA THR A 440 -28.47 -19.27 3.72
C THR A 440 -27.65 -20.58 3.67
N PRO A 441 -28.28 -21.77 3.67
CA PRO A 441 -27.55 -23.04 3.55
C PRO A 441 -26.56 -23.06 2.38
N ASP A 442 -27.02 -22.74 1.16
CA ASP A 442 -26.18 -22.71 -0.04
C ASP A 442 -25.07 -21.66 0.04
N GLY A 443 -25.33 -20.52 0.69
CA GLY A 443 -24.34 -19.47 0.92
C GLY A 443 -23.26 -19.90 1.91
N LEU A 444 -23.64 -20.61 2.96
CA LEU A 444 -22.70 -21.14 3.95
C LEU A 444 -21.80 -22.23 3.34
N ASP A 445 -22.38 -23.11 2.53
CA ASP A 445 -21.65 -24.12 1.76
C ASP A 445 -20.62 -23.46 0.83
N LEU A 446 -21.05 -22.44 0.08
CA LEU A 446 -20.17 -21.71 -0.83
C LEU A 446 -19.01 -21.02 -0.10
N THR A 447 -19.28 -20.36 1.03
CA THR A 447 -18.25 -19.71 1.85
C THR A 447 -17.27 -20.73 2.43
N SER A 448 -17.77 -21.89 2.87
CA SER A 448 -16.94 -22.99 3.38
C SER A 448 -15.98 -23.51 2.29
N ASP A 449 -16.48 -23.67 1.06
CA ASP A 449 -15.71 -24.13 -0.09
C ASP A 449 -14.65 -23.10 -0.52
N TRP A 450 -14.95 -21.80 -0.50
CA TRP A 450 -13.97 -20.73 -0.78
C TRP A 450 -12.84 -20.68 0.25
N LEU A 451 -13.18 -20.79 1.55
CA LEU A 451 -12.18 -20.84 2.62
C LEU A 451 -11.27 -22.08 2.48
N ALA A 452 -11.86 -23.22 2.14
CA ALA A 452 -11.11 -24.44 1.84
C ALA A 452 -10.18 -24.25 0.64
N TRP A 453 -10.68 -23.72 -0.48
CA TRP A 453 -9.87 -23.51 -1.69
C TRP A 453 -8.72 -22.52 -1.48
N GLY A 454 -8.98 -21.39 -0.83
CA GLY A 454 -7.95 -20.39 -0.53
C GLY A 454 -6.85 -20.96 0.36
N THR A 455 -7.22 -21.67 1.43
CA THR A 455 -6.24 -22.32 2.33
C THR A 455 -5.49 -23.46 1.64
N TYR A 456 -6.12 -24.17 0.71
CA TYR A 456 -5.46 -25.21 -0.07
C TYR A 456 -4.40 -24.63 -1.00
N GLY A 457 -4.72 -23.52 -1.68
CA GLY A 457 -3.77 -22.78 -2.51
C GLY A 457 -2.56 -22.29 -1.70
N ASP A 458 -2.83 -21.70 -0.54
CA ASP A 458 -1.81 -21.24 0.43
C ASP A 458 -0.87 -22.36 0.87
N ASP A 459 -1.38 -23.57 1.15
CA ASP A 459 -0.53 -24.73 1.49
C ASP A 459 0.20 -25.32 0.25
N TYR A 460 -0.38 -25.16 -0.95
CA TYR A 460 0.13 -25.74 -2.20
C TYR A 460 1.32 -24.96 -2.77
N PHE A 461 1.25 -23.63 -2.79
CA PHE A 461 2.26 -22.77 -3.44
C PHE A 461 3.67 -22.90 -2.82
N PRO A 462 3.85 -22.78 -1.49
CA PRO A 462 5.14 -22.96 -0.85
C PRO A 462 5.71 -24.37 -1.06
N LEU A 463 4.85 -25.40 -1.06
CA LEU A 463 5.29 -26.78 -1.26
C LEU A 463 5.80 -27.03 -2.69
N VAL A 464 5.02 -26.60 -3.69
CA VAL A 464 5.26 -26.96 -5.10
C VAL A 464 6.27 -26.03 -5.75
N PHE A 465 6.19 -24.73 -5.47
CA PHE A 465 7.04 -23.72 -6.09
C PHE A 465 8.09 -23.14 -5.12
N GLY A 466 7.70 -22.92 -3.86
CA GLY A 466 8.56 -22.34 -2.84
C GLY A 466 9.80 -23.18 -2.51
N ALA A 467 9.60 -24.48 -2.25
CA ALA A 467 10.68 -25.42 -1.95
C ALA A 467 11.73 -25.52 -3.07
N ALA A 468 11.30 -25.38 -4.33
CA ALA A 468 12.17 -25.37 -5.50
C ALA A 468 12.70 -23.97 -5.86
N ARG A 469 12.16 -22.90 -5.24
CA ARG A 469 12.38 -21.49 -5.60
C ARG A 469 12.06 -21.21 -7.07
N ASP A 470 11.06 -21.89 -7.61
CA ASP A 470 10.69 -21.80 -9.03
C ASP A 470 9.63 -20.71 -9.26
N VAL A 471 10.08 -19.47 -9.23
CA VAL A 471 9.23 -18.28 -9.46
C VAL A 471 8.60 -18.31 -10.86
N VAL A 472 9.29 -18.87 -11.86
CA VAL A 472 8.79 -18.93 -13.24
C VAL A 472 7.61 -19.88 -13.34
N ALA A 473 7.71 -21.07 -12.72
CA ALA A 473 6.60 -22.01 -12.65
C ALA A 473 5.41 -21.45 -11.85
N ALA A 474 5.67 -20.77 -10.73
CA ALA A 474 4.62 -20.11 -9.94
C ALA A 474 3.85 -19.06 -10.77
N LYS A 475 4.57 -18.22 -11.53
CA LYS A 475 3.97 -17.23 -12.44
C LYS A 475 3.11 -17.88 -13.53
N ALA A 476 3.65 -18.88 -14.22
CA ALA A 476 2.91 -19.56 -15.28
C ALA A 476 1.65 -20.28 -14.75
N PHE A 477 1.73 -20.82 -13.52
CA PHE A 477 0.57 -21.39 -12.84
C PHE A 477 -0.47 -20.32 -12.49
N ASN A 478 -0.04 -19.18 -11.93
CA ASN A 478 -0.91 -18.05 -11.61
C ASN A 478 -1.64 -17.49 -12.84
N GLU A 479 -0.91 -17.26 -13.94
CA GLU A 479 -1.50 -16.82 -15.22
C GLU A 479 -2.57 -17.80 -15.73
N ARG A 480 -2.34 -19.10 -15.51
CA ARG A 480 -3.29 -20.15 -15.89
C ARG A 480 -4.53 -20.15 -14.99
N LEU A 481 -4.43 -19.80 -13.70
CA LEU A 481 -5.59 -19.69 -12.80
C LEU A 481 -6.60 -18.65 -13.30
N SER A 482 -6.13 -17.52 -13.84
CA SER A 482 -6.99 -16.49 -14.46
C SER A 482 -7.88 -17.02 -15.60
N LEU A 483 -7.48 -18.11 -16.28
CA LEU A 483 -8.28 -18.73 -17.34
C LEU A 483 -9.51 -19.48 -16.81
N PHE A 484 -9.56 -19.79 -15.52
CA PHE A 484 -10.70 -20.40 -14.85
C PHE A 484 -11.70 -19.39 -14.29
N MET A 485 -11.43 -18.09 -14.49
CA MET A 485 -12.29 -16.97 -14.08
C MET A 485 -12.78 -16.16 -15.30
N PRO A 486 -13.53 -16.77 -16.24
CA PRO A 486 -14.03 -16.05 -17.40
C PRO A 486 -15.02 -14.96 -16.95
N VAL A 487 -14.83 -13.75 -17.48
CA VAL A 487 -15.73 -12.61 -17.24
C VAL A 487 -16.90 -12.62 -18.22
N ASP A 488 -16.68 -13.15 -19.43
CA ASP A 488 -17.71 -13.38 -20.44
C ASP A 488 -18.08 -14.88 -20.51
N ASP A 489 -18.90 -15.28 -21.48
CA ASP A 489 -19.28 -16.69 -21.75
C ASP A 489 -18.13 -17.54 -22.34
N GLY A 490 -16.88 -17.21 -22.01
CA GLY A 490 -15.69 -17.93 -22.45
C GLY A 490 -15.57 -19.31 -21.80
N GLY A 491 -15.08 -20.29 -22.56
CA GLY A 491 -14.79 -21.63 -22.01
C GLY A 491 -13.55 -21.62 -21.12
N THR A 492 -13.57 -22.42 -20.05
CA THR A 492 -12.39 -22.70 -19.22
C THR A 492 -11.58 -23.86 -19.83
N PRO A 493 -10.24 -23.88 -19.71
CA PRO A 493 -9.46 -25.06 -20.07
C PRO A 493 -9.81 -26.27 -19.19
N GLU A 494 -9.37 -27.48 -19.59
CA GLU A 494 -9.49 -28.66 -18.73
C GLU A 494 -8.59 -28.49 -17.48
N PRO A 495 -9.14 -28.62 -16.26
CA PRO A 495 -8.37 -28.57 -15.03
C PRO A 495 -7.33 -29.69 -14.96
N ALA A 496 -6.12 -29.37 -14.53
CA ALA A 496 -5.02 -30.31 -14.38
C ALA A 496 -4.73 -30.71 -12.92
N ASN A 497 -5.33 -30.01 -11.94
CA ASN A 497 -5.06 -30.20 -10.52
C ASN A 497 -6.25 -29.72 -9.65
N PRO A 498 -6.26 -30.02 -8.33
CA PRO A 498 -7.35 -29.62 -7.43
C PRO A 498 -7.60 -28.12 -7.33
N VAL A 499 -6.56 -27.28 -7.41
CA VAL A 499 -6.70 -25.81 -7.35
C VAL A 499 -7.50 -25.29 -8.55
N GLU A 500 -7.15 -25.72 -9.76
CA GLU A 500 -7.86 -25.37 -10.99
C GLU A 500 -9.29 -25.91 -11.01
N LEU A 501 -9.49 -27.14 -10.54
CA LEU A 501 -10.80 -27.79 -10.51
C LEU A 501 -11.75 -27.08 -9.54
N GLY A 502 -11.27 -26.79 -8.32
CA GLY A 502 -12.01 -26.03 -7.31
C GLY A 502 -12.35 -24.62 -7.79
N LEU A 503 -11.39 -23.89 -8.38
CA LEU A 503 -11.62 -22.53 -8.87
C LEU A 503 -12.68 -22.51 -9.97
N ARG A 504 -12.66 -23.47 -10.90
CA ARG A 504 -13.69 -23.59 -11.94
C ARG A 504 -15.10 -23.76 -11.36
N ASP A 505 -15.26 -24.61 -10.35
CA ASP A 505 -16.56 -24.84 -9.71
C ASP A 505 -17.03 -23.60 -8.93
N LEU A 506 -16.16 -23.08 -8.08
CA LEU A 506 -16.41 -21.89 -7.25
C LEU A 506 -16.77 -20.67 -8.09
N TRP A 507 -16.01 -20.42 -9.17
CA TRP A 507 -16.28 -19.30 -10.07
C TRP A 507 -17.66 -19.41 -10.71
N ARG A 508 -18.04 -20.60 -11.20
CA ARG A 508 -19.36 -20.83 -11.78
C ARG A 508 -20.49 -20.58 -10.78
N ARG A 509 -20.35 -21.06 -9.54
CA ARG A 509 -21.37 -20.93 -8.47
C ARG A 509 -21.47 -19.51 -7.93
N THR A 510 -20.36 -18.77 -7.90
CA THR A 510 -20.27 -17.44 -7.27
C THR A 510 -20.45 -16.32 -8.27
N ALA A 511 -19.64 -16.32 -9.33
CA ALA A 511 -19.49 -15.20 -10.25
C ALA A 511 -20.39 -15.34 -11.49
N GLY A 512 -20.86 -16.56 -11.79
CA GLY A 512 -21.83 -16.82 -12.86
C GLY A 512 -23.11 -15.97 -12.74
N PRO A 513 -23.74 -15.85 -11.55
CA PRO A 513 -24.90 -14.99 -11.33
C PRO A 513 -24.59 -13.48 -11.27
N MET A 514 -23.32 -13.07 -11.13
CA MET A 514 -22.95 -11.66 -10.99
C MET A 514 -23.08 -10.90 -12.31
N GLU A 515 -23.43 -9.62 -12.21
CA GLU A 515 -23.33 -8.65 -13.30
C GLU A 515 -21.87 -8.54 -13.80
N PRO A 516 -21.62 -8.23 -15.08
CA PRO A 516 -20.26 -8.24 -15.64
C PRO A 516 -19.25 -7.35 -14.90
N GLY A 517 -19.67 -6.18 -14.42
CA GLY A 517 -18.82 -5.28 -13.63
C GLY A 517 -18.42 -5.86 -12.28
N ALA A 518 -19.38 -6.43 -11.54
CA ALA A 518 -19.13 -7.12 -10.28
C ALA A 518 -18.26 -8.37 -10.49
N ARG A 519 -18.50 -9.12 -11.57
CA ARG A 519 -17.69 -10.28 -11.95
C ARG A 519 -16.24 -9.92 -12.24
N GLN A 520 -16.00 -8.82 -12.96
CA GLN A 520 -14.65 -8.30 -13.22
C GLN A 520 -13.96 -7.87 -11.91
N GLU A 521 -14.66 -7.18 -11.03
CA GLU A 521 -14.12 -6.78 -9.73
C GLU A 521 -13.77 -8.00 -8.87
N PHE A 522 -14.67 -8.99 -8.79
CA PHE A 522 -14.39 -10.21 -8.03
C PHE A 522 -13.20 -10.98 -8.61
N ARG A 523 -13.08 -11.04 -9.94
CA ARG A 523 -11.92 -11.63 -10.61
C ARG A 523 -10.64 -10.94 -10.16
N GLN A 524 -10.63 -9.60 -10.15
CA GLN A 524 -9.47 -8.83 -9.68
C GLN A 524 -9.11 -9.17 -8.24
N THR A 525 -10.09 -9.30 -7.33
CA THR A 525 -9.79 -9.67 -5.92
C THR A 525 -9.15 -11.06 -5.80
N VAL A 526 -9.54 -12.01 -6.65
CA VAL A 526 -8.92 -13.35 -6.66
C VAL A 526 -7.54 -13.30 -7.31
N GLU A 527 -7.37 -12.57 -8.42
CA GLU A 527 -6.06 -12.37 -9.08
C GLU A 527 -5.06 -11.67 -8.15
N ASP A 528 -5.49 -10.66 -7.40
CA ASP A 528 -4.64 -9.97 -6.42
C ASP A 528 -4.18 -10.93 -5.30
N MET A 529 -5.06 -11.84 -4.86
CA MET A 529 -4.71 -12.87 -3.89
C MET A 529 -3.72 -13.89 -4.48
N THR A 530 -3.98 -14.43 -5.67
CA THR A 530 -3.10 -15.46 -6.25
C THR A 530 -1.75 -14.89 -6.71
N GLU A 531 -1.70 -13.64 -7.17
CA GLU A 531 -0.44 -12.91 -7.43
C GLU A 531 0.40 -12.75 -6.16
N SER A 532 -0.25 -12.58 -5.00
CA SER A 532 0.46 -12.44 -3.73
C SER A 532 1.14 -13.74 -3.27
N TRP A 533 0.62 -14.92 -3.63
CA TRP A 533 1.35 -16.19 -3.43
C TRP A 533 2.62 -16.28 -4.27
N VAL A 534 2.61 -15.72 -5.48
CA VAL A 534 3.82 -15.61 -6.32
C VAL A 534 4.85 -14.68 -5.66
N TRP A 535 4.38 -13.60 -5.02
CA TRP A 535 5.24 -12.70 -4.26
C TRP A 535 5.90 -13.41 -3.07
N GLU A 536 5.18 -14.23 -2.31
CA GLU A 536 5.78 -15.04 -1.23
C GLU A 536 6.87 -15.98 -1.76
N VAL A 537 6.62 -16.68 -2.88
CA VAL A 537 7.63 -17.54 -3.54
C VAL A 537 8.86 -16.72 -3.97
N PHE A 538 8.66 -15.49 -4.45
CA PHE A 538 9.76 -14.58 -4.80
C PHE A 538 10.58 -14.18 -3.56
N ASN A 539 9.93 -13.81 -2.46
CA ASN A 539 10.61 -13.48 -1.20
C ASN A 539 11.37 -14.69 -0.63
N GLN A 540 10.78 -15.89 -0.67
CA GLN A 540 11.44 -17.15 -0.32
C GLN A 540 12.67 -17.41 -1.21
N ALA A 541 12.57 -17.15 -2.51
CA ALA A 541 13.68 -17.28 -3.44
C ALA A 541 14.84 -16.33 -3.12
N GLN A 542 14.53 -15.11 -2.65
CA GLN A 542 15.52 -14.15 -2.16
C GLN A 542 16.08 -14.50 -0.78
N HIS A 543 15.37 -15.32 0.01
CA HIS A 543 15.70 -15.64 1.40
C HIS A 543 15.80 -14.38 2.29
N ARG A 544 14.82 -13.49 2.13
CA ARG A 544 14.76 -12.17 2.78
C ARG A 544 13.55 -12.10 3.70
N VAL A 545 13.75 -11.70 4.95
CA VAL A 545 12.65 -11.26 5.83
C VAL A 545 12.17 -9.90 5.34
N PRO A 546 10.88 -9.75 4.98
CA PRO A 546 10.33 -8.45 4.59
C PRO A 546 10.40 -7.47 5.76
N ASP A 547 10.44 -6.18 5.46
CA ASP A 547 10.29 -5.17 6.51
C ASP A 547 8.82 -5.03 6.94
N PRO A 548 8.52 -4.43 8.10
CA PRO A 548 7.16 -4.35 8.63
C PRO A 548 6.14 -3.77 7.66
N VAL A 549 6.53 -2.82 6.81
CA VAL A 549 5.63 -2.14 5.88
C VAL A 549 5.36 -3.03 4.68
N ASP A 550 6.43 -3.55 4.05
CA ASP A 550 6.36 -4.50 2.94
C ASP A 550 5.53 -5.74 3.33
N TYR A 551 5.71 -6.22 4.57
CA TYR A 551 4.98 -7.36 5.11
C TYR A 551 3.48 -7.07 5.26
N VAL A 552 3.08 -5.97 5.91
CA VAL A 552 1.64 -5.66 6.09
C VAL A 552 0.93 -5.49 4.75
N GLU A 553 1.58 -4.84 3.77
CA GLU A 553 1.00 -4.66 2.44
C GLU A 553 0.83 -5.98 1.67
N MET A 554 1.86 -6.83 1.71
CA MET A 554 1.78 -8.17 1.16
C MET A 554 0.68 -8.96 1.88
N ARG A 555 0.65 -8.91 3.22
CA ARG A 555 -0.21 -9.74 4.06
C ARG A 555 -1.68 -9.49 3.78
N ARG A 556 -2.08 -8.22 3.64
CA ARG A 556 -3.45 -7.81 3.27
C ARG A 556 -3.96 -8.46 1.98
N ARG A 557 -3.06 -8.73 1.02
CA ARG A 557 -3.39 -9.40 -0.25
C ARG A 557 -3.38 -10.93 -0.12
N THR A 558 -2.42 -11.50 0.63
CA THR A 558 -2.25 -12.96 0.79
C THR A 558 -3.33 -13.64 1.62
N PHE A 559 -3.93 -12.94 2.58
CA PHE A 559 -4.91 -13.54 3.50
C PHE A 559 -6.26 -13.85 2.84
N GLY A 560 -6.49 -13.39 1.60
CA GLY A 560 -7.78 -13.54 0.92
C GLY A 560 -8.90 -12.71 1.54
N SER A 561 -8.56 -11.71 2.37
CA SER A 561 -9.55 -10.84 3.03
C SER A 561 -10.41 -10.10 2.02
N ASP A 562 -9.82 -9.53 0.97
CA ASP A 562 -10.57 -8.80 -0.07
C ASP A 562 -11.58 -9.71 -0.77
N MET A 563 -11.20 -10.95 -1.07
CA MET A 563 -12.10 -11.94 -1.66
C MET A 563 -13.27 -12.26 -0.71
N THR A 564 -13.00 -12.51 0.56
CA THR A 564 -14.04 -12.89 1.55
C THR A 564 -14.93 -11.70 1.96
N MET A 565 -14.39 -10.49 2.00
CA MET A 565 -15.12 -9.26 2.37
C MET A 565 -15.91 -8.66 1.20
N SER A 566 -15.42 -8.80 -0.04
CA SER A 566 -16.01 -8.13 -1.21
C SER A 566 -17.38 -8.65 -1.61
N LEU A 567 -17.77 -9.87 -1.21
CA LEU A 567 -19.04 -10.48 -1.62
C LEU A 567 -20.27 -9.62 -1.28
N ASN A 568 -20.30 -8.97 -0.11
CA ASN A 568 -21.38 -8.05 0.25
C ASN A 568 -21.43 -6.81 -0.65
N ARG A 569 -20.26 -6.20 -0.92
CA ARG A 569 -20.10 -5.07 -1.83
C ARG A 569 -20.55 -5.43 -3.25
N LEU A 570 -20.18 -6.61 -3.72
CA LEU A 570 -20.50 -7.10 -5.06
C LEU A 570 -21.99 -7.42 -5.23
N ALA A 571 -22.65 -7.94 -4.18
CA ALA A 571 -24.10 -8.11 -4.18
C ALA A 571 -24.86 -6.77 -4.30
N ASN A 572 -24.24 -5.67 -3.86
CA ASN A 572 -24.78 -4.30 -3.89
C ASN A 572 -24.08 -3.41 -4.93
N TRP A 573 -23.51 -4.00 -6.00
CA TRP A 573 -22.62 -3.32 -6.96
C TRP A 573 -23.15 -2.00 -7.51
N ASN A 574 -24.44 -1.94 -7.86
CA ASN A 574 -25.07 -0.74 -8.44
C ASN A 574 -25.69 0.21 -7.40
N SER A 575 -25.68 -0.16 -6.12
CA SER A 575 -26.38 0.57 -5.07
C SER A 575 -25.53 1.67 -4.44
N VAL A 576 -24.22 1.47 -4.35
CA VAL A 576 -23.29 2.43 -3.72
C VAL A 576 -22.35 3.00 -4.79
N PRO A 577 -22.29 4.34 -4.97
CA PRO A 577 -21.39 4.94 -5.95
C PRO A 577 -19.92 4.56 -5.67
N ARG A 578 -19.16 4.25 -6.73
CA ARG A 578 -17.75 3.82 -6.59
C ARG A 578 -16.88 4.84 -5.84
N ALA A 579 -17.13 6.13 -6.04
CA ALA A 579 -16.45 7.20 -5.33
C ALA A 579 -16.56 7.08 -3.80
N VAL A 580 -17.65 6.50 -3.27
CA VAL A 580 -17.85 6.27 -1.83
C VAL A 580 -16.95 5.14 -1.32
N TYR A 581 -16.84 4.03 -2.05
CA TYR A 581 -15.88 2.95 -1.70
C TYR A 581 -14.43 3.39 -1.82
N ASP A 582 -14.14 4.37 -2.67
CA ASP A 582 -12.79 4.91 -2.84
C ASP A 582 -12.40 5.93 -1.75
N THR A 583 -13.36 6.32 -0.91
CA THR A 583 -13.08 7.17 0.26
C THR A 583 -12.19 6.46 1.26
N ARG A 584 -11.43 7.27 1.98
CA ARG A 584 -10.55 6.78 3.04
C ARG A 584 -11.34 6.07 4.14
N VAL A 585 -12.48 6.61 4.54
CA VAL A 585 -13.29 6.08 5.67
C VAL A 585 -13.62 4.60 5.44
N VAL A 586 -14.13 4.26 4.25
CA VAL A 586 -14.49 2.86 3.93
C VAL A 586 -13.24 1.99 3.82
N ARG A 587 -12.17 2.47 3.17
CA ARG A 587 -10.93 1.69 3.02
C ARG A 587 -10.18 1.46 4.34
N GLU A 588 -10.14 2.44 5.24
CA GLU A 588 -9.50 2.28 6.55
C GLU A 588 -10.33 1.38 7.46
N MET A 589 -11.67 1.43 7.36
CA MET A 589 -12.55 0.45 8.02
C MET A 589 -12.24 -0.97 7.55
N GLU A 590 -12.17 -1.19 6.24
CA GLU A 590 -11.83 -2.48 5.65
C GLU A 590 -10.43 -2.93 6.09
N THR A 591 -9.39 -2.12 5.85
CA THR A 591 -8.00 -2.51 6.15
C THR A 591 -7.72 -2.67 7.65
N ALA A 592 -8.37 -1.91 8.53
CA ALA A 592 -8.27 -2.14 9.98
C ALA A 592 -8.82 -3.51 10.40
N ALA A 593 -9.95 -3.93 9.81
CA ALA A 593 -10.49 -5.27 10.04
C ALA A 593 -9.57 -6.35 9.47
N GLN A 594 -9.07 -6.15 8.25
CA GLN A 594 -8.12 -7.06 7.59
C GLN A 594 -6.85 -7.28 8.43
N ASP A 595 -6.23 -6.21 8.90
CA ASP A 595 -5.02 -6.28 9.73
C ASP A 595 -5.28 -7.08 11.01
N TYR A 596 -6.44 -6.88 11.64
CA TYR A 596 -6.81 -7.62 12.84
C TYR A 596 -6.86 -9.14 12.58
N ALA A 597 -7.51 -9.54 11.49
CA ALA A 597 -7.62 -10.95 11.10
C ALA A 597 -6.26 -11.55 10.68
N CYS A 598 -5.45 -10.79 9.93
CA CYS A 598 -4.11 -11.20 9.52
C CYS A 598 -3.21 -11.41 10.74
N PHE A 599 -3.19 -10.46 11.69
CA PHE A 599 -2.36 -10.59 12.90
C PHE A 599 -2.86 -11.68 13.84
N THR A 600 -4.17 -11.94 13.87
CA THR A 600 -4.71 -13.13 14.53
C THR A 600 -4.03 -14.37 13.95
N ASN A 601 -4.05 -14.56 12.63
CA ASN A 601 -3.41 -15.71 12.02
C ASN A 601 -1.93 -15.79 12.36
N ASP A 602 -1.16 -14.73 12.14
CA ASP A 602 0.29 -14.72 12.39
C ASP A 602 0.65 -15.09 13.83
N LEU A 603 -0.14 -14.65 14.81
CA LEU A 603 0.06 -15.01 16.21
C LEU A 603 -0.20 -16.50 16.47
N PHE A 604 -1.28 -17.05 15.93
CA PHE A 604 -1.61 -18.48 16.10
C PHE A 604 -0.70 -19.39 15.25
N SER A 605 -0.30 -18.96 14.07
CA SER A 605 0.46 -19.74 13.09
C SER A 605 1.98 -19.69 13.28
N TYR A 606 2.50 -18.79 14.11
CA TYR A 606 3.95 -18.58 14.30
C TYR A 606 4.75 -19.88 14.45
N GLN A 607 4.31 -20.81 15.31
CA GLN A 607 5.04 -22.06 15.49
C GLN A 607 4.99 -22.93 14.23
N LYS A 608 3.81 -23.06 13.61
CA LYS A 608 3.62 -23.82 12.35
C LYS A 608 4.58 -23.29 11.29
N GLU A 609 4.55 -21.99 11.05
CA GLU A 609 5.30 -21.33 9.99
C GLU A 609 6.81 -21.42 10.23
N VAL A 610 7.30 -21.05 11.42
CA VAL A 610 8.74 -20.99 11.69
C VAL A 610 9.35 -22.39 11.88
N GLU A 611 8.71 -23.25 12.68
CA GLU A 611 9.29 -24.55 13.10
C GLU A 611 9.04 -25.67 12.08
N PHE A 612 7.86 -25.72 11.47
CA PHE A 612 7.43 -26.84 10.63
C PHE A 612 7.53 -26.53 9.14
N GLU A 613 7.36 -25.27 8.75
CA GLU A 613 7.38 -24.84 7.34
C GLU A 613 8.67 -24.11 6.97
N GLY A 614 9.39 -23.56 7.96
CA GLY A 614 10.60 -22.79 7.73
C GLY A 614 10.33 -21.46 7.02
N GLU A 615 9.16 -20.89 7.28
CA GLU A 615 8.63 -19.69 6.66
C GLU A 615 8.95 -18.44 7.50
N ALA A 616 9.41 -17.39 6.82
CA ALA A 616 9.76 -16.09 7.40
C ALA A 616 8.61 -15.07 7.31
N HIS A 617 7.58 -15.35 6.50
CA HIS A 617 6.40 -14.49 6.34
C HIS A 617 5.44 -14.60 7.53
N ASN A 618 5.86 -14.03 8.66
CA ASN A 618 5.06 -13.91 9.88
C ASN A 618 5.35 -12.58 10.58
N MET A 619 4.32 -11.83 11.00
CA MET A 619 4.52 -10.50 11.62
C MET A 619 5.38 -10.57 12.89
N VAL A 620 5.32 -11.65 13.67
CA VAL A 620 6.17 -11.82 14.85
C VAL A 620 7.64 -11.92 14.44
N VAL A 621 7.97 -12.70 13.41
CA VAL A 621 9.34 -12.79 12.86
C VAL A 621 9.81 -11.43 12.34
N VAL A 622 8.94 -10.72 11.62
CA VAL A 622 9.24 -9.40 11.06
C VAL A 622 9.53 -8.38 12.18
N VAL A 623 8.71 -8.35 13.23
CA VAL A 623 8.92 -7.46 14.39
C VAL A 623 10.16 -7.85 15.19
N GLN A 624 10.42 -9.15 15.40
CA GLN A 624 11.66 -9.63 16.03
C GLN A 624 12.90 -9.12 15.28
N ASN A 625 12.88 -9.25 13.95
CA ASN A 625 13.98 -8.82 13.09
C ASN A 625 14.15 -7.29 13.11
N PHE A 626 13.03 -6.56 13.05
CA PHE A 626 13.01 -5.11 12.97
C PHE A 626 13.44 -4.42 14.26
N LEU A 627 12.82 -4.79 15.38
CA LEU A 627 13.04 -4.16 16.69
C LEU A 627 14.20 -4.78 17.47
N GLU A 628 14.77 -5.88 16.98
CA GLU A 628 15.82 -6.65 17.65
C GLU A 628 15.40 -7.17 19.04
N VAL A 629 14.17 -7.64 19.13
CA VAL A 629 13.60 -8.16 20.38
C VAL A 629 13.37 -9.67 20.28
N ASP A 630 13.24 -10.31 21.44
CA ASP A 630 12.82 -11.71 21.47
C ASP A 630 11.38 -11.89 20.99
N ARG A 631 11.01 -13.13 20.70
CA ARG A 631 9.68 -13.48 20.17
C ARG A 631 8.51 -13.10 21.08
N PHE A 632 8.71 -13.03 22.39
CA PHE A 632 7.63 -12.69 23.32
C PHE A 632 7.36 -11.20 23.30
N ALA A 633 8.42 -10.40 23.30
CA ALA A 633 8.31 -8.95 23.09
C ALA A 633 7.74 -8.62 21.71
N ALA A 634 8.18 -9.31 20.65
CA ALA A 634 7.62 -9.12 19.32
C ALA A 634 6.13 -9.50 19.26
N ARG A 635 5.74 -10.64 19.84
CA ARG A 635 4.33 -11.04 19.99
C ARG A 635 3.52 -9.94 20.68
N ASP A 636 4.03 -9.36 21.76
CA ASP A 636 3.31 -8.32 22.51
C ASP A 636 3.15 -7.03 21.69
N VAL A 637 4.14 -6.68 20.87
CA VAL A 637 4.04 -5.59 19.90
C VAL A 637 2.99 -5.88 18.84
N VAL A 638 2.96 -7.09 18.27
CA VAL A 638 1.94 -7.51 17.28
C VAL A 638 0.54 -7.48 17.91
N ALA A 639 0.38 -7.99 19.12
CA ALA A 639 -0.89 -7.93 19.85
C ALA A 639 -1.34 -6.50 20.14
N ARG A 640 -0.40 -5.59 20.44
CA ARG A 640 -0.70 -4.16 20.60
C ARG A 640 -1.10 -3.49 19.29
N LEU A 641 -0.41 -3.78 18.18
CA LEU A 641 -0.82 -3.31 16.85
C LEU A 641 -2.24 -3.77 16.54
N MET A 642 -2.54 -5.05 16.81
CA MET A 642 -3.87 -5.62 16.62
C MET A 642 -4.95 -4.89 17.46
N ALA A 643 -4.65 -4.56 18.71
CA ALA A 643 -5.54 -3.77 19.58
C ALA A 643 -5.77 -2.34 19.06
N ASP A 644 -4.73 -1.69 18.54
CA ASP A 644 -4.85 -0.34 17.98
C ASP A 644 -5.64 -0.34 16.66
N ARG A 645 -5.50 -1.38 15.82
CA ARG A 645 -6.34 -1.56 14.62
C ARG A 645 -7.81 -1.78 14.98
N MET A 646 -8.11 -2.54 16.03
CA MET A 646 -9.48 -2.68 16.56
C MET A 646 -10.03 -1.32 17.04
N SER A 647 -9.24 -0.56 17.80
CA SER A 647 -9.63 0.76 18.29
C SER A 647 -9.90 1.74 17.14
N GLN A 648 -9.08 1.68 16.08
CA GLN A 648 -9.29 2.47 14.86
C GLN A 648 -10.58 2.06 14.15
N PHE A 649 -10.86 0.77 14.01
CA PHE A 649 -12.10 0.27 13.42
C PHE A 649 -13.34 0.78 14.19
N GLU A 650 -13.34 0.65 15.51
CA GLU A 650 -14.44 1.16 16.35
C GLU A 650 -14.62 2.68 16.21
N HIS A 651 -13.52 3.43 16.14
CA HIS A 651 -13.56 4.88 15.94
C HIS A 651 -14.19 5.24 14.59
N ILE A 652 -13.75 4.59 13.51
CA ILE A 652 -14.26 4.85 12.16
C ILE A 652 -15.76 4.57 12.08
N VAL A 653 -16.21 3.43 12.60
CA VAL A 653 -17.62 3.05 12.60
C VAL A 653 -18.46 4.03 13.44
N ALA A 654 -17.95 4.49 14.57
CA ALA A 654 -18.69 5.35 15.49
C ALA A 654 -18.69 6.84 15.08
N ASN A 655 -17.67 7.33 14.38
CA ASN A 655 -17.45 8.77 14.16
C ASN A 655 -17.31 9.13 12.67
N ASP A 656 -16.43 8.45 11.94
CA ASP A 656 -16.07 8.85 10.58
C ASP A 656 -17.11 8.40 9.56
N LEU A 657 -17.70 7.21 9.74
CA LEU A 657 -18.73 6.69 8.85
C LEU A 657 -20.02 7.53 8.88
N PRO A 658 -20.54 7.98 10.04
CA PRO A 658 -21.63 8.96 10.07
C PRO A 658 -21.29 10.30 9.40
N LYS A 659 -20.09 10.84 9.60
CA LYS A 659 -19.64 12.09 8.94
C LYS A 659 -19.62 11.93 7.42
N LEU A 660 -19.12 10.79 6.92
CA LEU A 660 -19.12 10.46 5.49
C LEU A 660 -20.55 10.49 4.91
N PHE A 661 -21.54 9.99 5.66
CA PHE A 661 -22.93 9.98 5.21
C PHE A 661 -23.48 11.40 5.02
N GLU A 662 -23.11 12.32 5.90
CA GLU A 662 -23.48 13.73 5.82
C GLU A 662 -22.74 14.45 4.69
N GLU A 663 -21.43 14.20 4.55
CA GLU A 663 -20.58 14.81 3.52
C GLU A 663 -21.04 14.49 2.09
N PHE A 664 -21.42 13.25 1.83
CA PHE A 664 -21.88 12.81 0.51
C PHE A 664 -23.40 12.90 0.33
N ASP A 665 -24.14 13.42 1.32
CA ASP A 665 -25.61 13.45 1.35
C ASP A 665 -26.22 12.09 0.95
N LEU A 666 -25.69 11.00 1.52
CA LEU A 666 -26.08 9.64 1.15
C LEU A 666 -27.52 9.37 1.57
N ASP A 667 -28.29 8.67 0.74
CA ASP A 667 -29.65 8.25 1.09
C ASP A 667 -29.67 7.10 2.12
N ASP A 668 -30.83 6.88 2.75
CA ASP A 668 -31.00 5.86 3.80
C ASP A 668 -30.66 4.44 3.32
N SER A 669 -30.83 4.14 2.03
CA SER A 669 -30.53 2.82 1.48
C SER A 669 -29.02 2.58 1.39
N VAL A 670 -28.26 3.57 0.93
CA VAL A 670 -26.79 3.53 0.89
C VAL A 670 -26.21 3.49 2.30
N ARG A 671 -26.75 4.29 3.23
CA ARG A 671 -26.36 4.27 4.64
C ARG A 671 -26.56 2.89 5.25
N ALA A 672 -27.69 2.24 4.98
CA ALA A 672 -27.98 0.89 5.47
C ALA A 672 -27.00 -0.16 4.91
N ILE A 673 -26.61 -0.05 3.64
CA ILE A 673 -25.61 -0.95 3.03
C ILE A 673 -24.25 -0.80 3.72
N LEU A 674 -23.75 0.43 3.86
CA LEU A 674 -22.44 0.68 4.48
C LEU A 674 -22.43 0.33 5.98
N THR A 675 -23.54 0.57 6.68
CA THR A 675 -23.70 0.13 8.08
C THR A 675 -23.73 -1.39 8.17
N GLY A 676 -24.47 -2.07 7.28
CA GLY A 676 -24.50 -3.53 7.21
C GLY A 676 -23.13 -4.12 6.89
N GLN A 677 -22.34 -3.47 6.03
CA GLN A 677 -20.95 -3.84 5.78
C GLN A 677 -20.10 -3.74 7.06
N ALA A 678 -20.21 -2.64 7.81
CA ALA A 678 -19.51 -2.49 9.09
C ALA A 678 -19.90 -3.58 10.11
N GLU A 679 -21.19 -3.94 10.21
CA GLU A 679 -21.63 -5.07 11.05
C GLU A 679 -21.07 -6.41 10.55
N GLY A 680 -21.07 -6.65 9.25
CA GLY A 680 -20.47 -7.86 8.65
C GLY A 680 -18.98 -7.99 8.99
N LEU A 681 -18.23 -6.89 9.00
CA LEU A 681 -16.81 -6.91 9.40
C LEU A 681 -16.60 -7.23 10.88
N LYS A 682 -17.55 -6.86 11.76
CA LYS A 682 -17.51 -7.26 13.19
C LYS A 682 -17.68 -8.76 13.35
N GLU A 683 -18.65 -9.35 12.63
CA GLU A 683 -18.88 -10.79 12.62
C GLU A 683 -17.67 -11.52 12.04
N TRP A 684 -17.16 -11.06 10.90
CA TRP A 684 -15.99 -11.60 10.24
C TRP A 684 -14.76 -11.63 11.16
N MET A 685 -14.40 -10.53 11.81
CA MET A 685 -13.28 -10.49 12.76
C MET A 685 -13.49 -11.42 13.96
N SER A 686 -14.69 -11.40 14.57
CA SER A 686 -14.98 -12.22 15.75
C SER A 686 -15.00 -13.72 15.44
N GLY A 687 -15.57 -14.10 14.28
CA GLY A 687 -15.63 -15.46 13.80
C GLY A 687 -14.25 -16.02 13.45
N ILE A 688 -13.41 -15.23 12.78
CA ILE A 688 -12.02 -15.62 12.48
C ILE A 688 -11.24 -15.88 13.76
N LEU A 689 -11.32 -14.97 14.74
CA LEU A 689 -10.61 -15.14 16.01
C LEU A 689 -11.10 -16.39 16.76
N GLU A 690 -12.41 -16.62 16.81
CA GLU A 690 -12.97 -17.79 17.48
C GLU A 690 -12.61 -19.10 16.78
N TRP A 691 -12.55 -19.10 15.44
CA TRP A 691 -12.06 -20.25 14.69
C TRP A 691 -10.60 -20.56 15.01
N HIS A 692 -9.71 -19.55 15.01
CA HIS A 692 -8.30 -19.73 15.35
C HIS A 692 -8.08 -20.28 16.77
N ARG A 693 -8.93 -19.91 17.73
CA ARG A 693 -8.90 -20.43 19.11
C ARG A 693 -9.21 -21.92 19.21
N LYS A 694 -10.01 -22.47 18.29
CA LYS A 694 -10.54 -23.85 18.35
C LYS A 694 -9.89 -24.80 17.37
N VAL A 695 -9.49 -24.30 16.20
CA VAL A 695 -9.01 -25.12 15.11
C VAL A 695 -7.72 -25.86 15.50
N VAL A 696 -7.61 -27.14 15.14
CA VAL A 696 -6.43 -27.93 15.50
C VAL A 696 -5.22 -27.64 14.62
N ARG A 697 -5.42 -26.92 13.50
CA ARG A 697 -4.40 -26.58 12.47
C ARG A 697 -3.12 -25.99 13.06
N TYR A 698 -3.23 -25.20 14.13
CA TYR A 698 -2.09 -24.52 14.76
C TYR A 698 -1.60 -25.20 16.06
N GLY A 699 -2.31 -26.24 16.51
CA GLY A 699 -1.97 -26.94 17.74
C GLY A 699 -0.74 -27.83 17.56
N GLU A 700 0.23 -27.74 18.48
CA GLU A 700 1.49 -28.48 18.41
C GLU A 700 1.29 -30.01 18.27
N ALA A 701 0.26 -30.56 18.91
CA ALA A 701 -0.07 -31.98 18.81
C ALA A 701 -0.39 -32.40 17.36
N GLU A 702 -1.04 -31.52 16.60
CA GLU A 702 -1.37 -31.75 15.20
C GLU A 702 -0.15 -31.57 14.30
N LEU A 703 0.61 -30.49 14.48
CA LEU A 703 1.85 -30.22 13.73
C LEU A 703 2.87 -31.37 13.86
N ARG A 704 3.02 -31.94 15.07
CA ARG A 704 3.90 -33.09 15.30
C ARG A 704 3.40 -34.37 14.64
N ARG A 705 2.08 -34.61 14.60
CA ARG A 705 1.51 -35.75 13.87
C ARG A 705 1.81 -35.64 12.39
N ASP A 706 1.59 -34.47 11.80
CA ASP A 706 1.83 -34.23 10.38
C ASP A 706 3.29 -34.46 9.98
N ARG A 707 4.24 -34.01 10.81
CA ARG A 707 5.66 -34.28 10.60
C ARG A 707 6.02 -35.77 10.68
N SER A 708 5.32 -36.54 11.53
CA SER A 708 5.58 -37.97 11.73
C SER A 708 5.06 -38.87 10.61
N VAL A 709 4.11 -38.40 9.79
CA VAL A 709 3.48 -39.15 8.70
C VAL A 709 4.32 -39.15 7.40
N GLY A 710 5.56 -38.65 7.44
CA GLY A 710 6.57 -38.97 6.42
C GLY A 710 6.52 -38.12 5.16
N ARG A 711 6.39 -36.79 5.28
CA ARG A 711 6.83 -35.91 4.19
C ARG A 711 8.36 -36.03 4.05
N PRO A 712 8.91 -36.19 2.84
CA PRO A 712 10.36 -36.21 2.67
C PRO A 712 10.95 -34.87 3.13
N ALA A 713 12.15 -34.91 3.70
CA ALA A 713 12.92 -33.70 3.95
C ALA A 713 13.10 -32.91 2.63
N PRO A 714 13.12 -31.57 2.67
CA PRO A 714 13.35 -30.76 1.47
C PRO A 714 14.70 -31.18 0.85
N GLY A 715 14.66 -31.78 -0.34
CA GLY A 715 15.86 -32.29 -1.02
C GLY A 715 15.73 -33.65 -1.71
N SER A 716 14.64 -34.41 -1.50
CA SER A 716 14.38 -35.58 -2.34
C SER A 716 13.50 -35.19 -3.53
N SER A 717 14.05 -35.31 -4.74
CA SER A 717 13.32 -35.17 -6.00
C SER A 717 12.03 -35.99 -5.99
N VAL A 718 10.88 -35.35 -6.18
CA VAL A 718 9.61 -36.03 -6.46
C VAL A 718 9.71 -36.68 -7.85
N PRO A 719 9.52 -38.00 -8.00
CA PRO A 719 9.42 -38.63 -9.31
C PRO A 719 8.01 -38.37 -9.86
N GLY A 720 7.90 -37.36 -10.74
CA GLY A 720 6.61 -37.00 -11.34
C GLY A 720 6.64 -35.81 -12.28
N SER A 721 7.77 -35.48 -12.90
CA SER A 721 7.76 -34.51 -14.00
C SER A 721 7.14 -35.17 -15.24
N VAL A 722 5.91 -34.82 -15.55
CA VAL A 722 5.31 -35.12 -16.85
C VAL A 722 6.18 -34.43 -17.91
N ALA A 723 6.79 -35.23 -18.78
CA ALA A 723 7.54 -34.75 -19.92
C ALA A 723 6.60 -33.98 -20.86
N GLY A 724 6.78 -32.66 -20.96
CA GLY A 724 6.19 -31.87 -22.02
C GLY A 724 6.76 -32.30 -23.38
N PRO A 725 5.94 -32.47 -24.43
CA PRO A 725 6.46 -32.77 -25.76
C PRO A 725 6.90 -31.47 -26.46
N GLY A 726 8.11 -31.47 -27.00
CA GLY A 726 8.53 -30.52 -28.06
C GLY A 726 9.71 -29.64 -27.67
N GLY A 727 10.90 -30.02 -28.12
CA GLY A 727 12.13 -29.26 -27.89
C GLY A 727 12.22 -27.97 -28.70
N PHE A 728 12.75 -26.93 -28.06
CA PHE A 728 13.58 -25.93 -28.72
C PHE A 728 14.83 -25.68 -27.87
N SER A 729 15.94 -25.62 -28.58
CA SER A 729 17.33 -25.63 -28.12
C SER A 729 17.67 -24.54 -27.09
N ARG A 730 18.14 -24.97 -25.91
CA ARG A 730 18.98 -24.17 -25.02
C ARG A 730 20.40 -24.07 -25.61
N GLN A 731 20.73 -22.95 -26.22
CA GLN A 731 22.09 -22.44 -26.24
C GLN A 731 22.04 -20.95 -25.90
N TRP A 732 22.99 -20.54 -25.08
CA TRP A 732 23.52 -19.19 -24.84
C TRP A 732 23.44 -18.69 -23.39
N PHE A 733 24.63 -18.26 -22.94
CA PHE A 733 25.04 -17.58 -21.70
C PHE A 733 25.45 -18.44 -20.50
N ALA A 734 26.65 -19.01 -20.63
CA ALA A 734 27.62 -19.09 -19.55
C ALA A 734 28.81 -18.20 -19.90
N VAL A 735 29.08 -17.14 -19.14
CA VAL A 735 30.44 -16.60 -18.94
C VAL A 735 30.53 -15.93 -17.57
N SER A 736 31.29 -16.58 -16.68
CA SER A 736 31.87 -15.99 -15.47
C SER A 736 33.09 -15.15 -15.84
N GLY A 737 33.32 -14.04 -15.14
CA GLY A 737 34.42 -13.12 -15.40
C GLY A 737 35.81 -13.59 -14.98
N ALA A 738 36.83 -12.95 -15.56
CA ALA A 738 38.13 -12.65 -14.94
C ALA A 738 38.99 -11.75 -15.86
N GLY A 739 39.56 -10.69 -15.30
CA GLY A 739 40.94 -10.24 -15.60
C GLY A 739 41.21 -9.36 -16.83
N LEU A 740 41.48 -8.07 -16.56
CA LEU A 740 42.33 -7.15 -17.37
C LEU A 740 43.76 -7.74 -17.59
N PRO A 741 44.55 -7.35 -18.62
CA PRO A 741 44.92 -5.94 -18.89
C PRO A 741 45.27 -5.51 -20.35
N GLY A 742 45.25 -4.18 -20.58
CA GLY A 742 46.35 -3.47 -21.26
C GLY A 742 46.20 -3.04 -22.74
N ALA A 743 46.32 -1.72 -22.94
CA ALA A 743 46.95 -1.01 -24.09
C ALA A 743 46.12 -0.53 -25.32
N THR A 744 45.87 0.79 -25.33
CA THR A 744 46.11 1.81 -26.41
C THR A 744 45.51 1.67 -27.83
N VAL A 745 44.47 2.48 -28.14
CA VAL A 745 44.28 3.57 -29.20
C VAL A 745 44.99 3.40 -30.57
N PRO A 746 44.47 3.79 -31.79
CA PRO A 746 43.53 4.90 -32.17
C PRO A 746 42.43 4.62 -33.25
N PRO A 747 41.64 5.64 -33.67
CA PRO A 747 40.37 5.52 -34.43
C PRO A 747 40.50 5.76 -35.95
N GLY A 748 39.47 5.38 -36.72
CA GLY A 748 39.40 5.69 -38.15
C GLY A 748 38.06 5.39 -38.85
N ALA A 749 37.32 6.46 -39.14
CA ALA A 749 36.56 6.77 -40.37
C ALA A 749 35.42 5.86 -40.89
N LEU A 750 34.25 6.51 -41.03
CA LEU A 750 33.14 6.21 -41.97
C LEU A 750 33.63 6.00 -43.42
N PRO A 751 32.85 5.32 -44.29
CA PRO A 751 32.04 6.11 -45.23
C PRO A 751 30.64 5.56 -45.58
N ARG A 752 29.83 6.50 -46.07
CA ARG A 752 28.51 6.36 -46.74
C ARG A 752 28.60 5.57 -48.05
N GLY A 753 27.49 4.94 -48.47
CA GLY A 753 27.28 4.51 -49.86
C GLY A 753 25.91 3.89 -50.15
N ARG A 754 25.13 4.53 -51.04
CA ARG A 754 23.80 4.15 -51.55
C ARG A 754 23.84 3.00 -52.57
N GLY A 755 22.70 2.31 -52.78
CA GLY A 755 22.29 1.88 -54.14
C GLY A 755 21.55 0.54 -54.31
N ALA A 756 20.21 0.62 -54.43
CA ALA A 756 19.27 -0.08 -55.32
C ALA A 756 19.48 -1.53 -55.84
N GLY A 757 18.39 -2.34 -55.83
CA GLY A 757 18.27 -3.51 -56.71
C GLY A 757 17.09 -4.49 -56.50
N VAL A 758 15.89 -4.14 -56.96
CA VAL A 758 14.92 -4.95 -57.77
C VAL A 758 14.37 -6.34 -57.29
N LEU A 759 13.02 -6.36 -57.17
CA LEU A 759 11.93 -7.37 -57.29
C LEU A 759 12.15 -8.64 -58.18
N PRO A 760 11.33 -9.73 -58.13
CA PRO A 760 9.84 -9.68 -58.23
C PRO A 760 8.96 -10.76 -57.55
N VAL A 761 7.66 -10.41 -57.54
CA VAL A 761 6.45 -11.21 -57.24
C VAL A 761 6.03 -12.05 -58.47
N PRO A 762 5.15 -13.06 -58.32
CA PRO A 762 3.96 -13.07 -59.17
C PRO A 762 2.64 -13.36 -58.44
N ALA A 763 1.59 -12.88 -59.10
CA ALA A 763 0.23 -12.61 -58.65
C ALA A 763 -0.80 -13.68 -59.07
N GLY A 764 -2.05 -13.50 -58.63
CA GLY A 764 -3.23 -14.18 -59.21
C GLY A 764 -4.57 -13.85 -58.54
N SER A 765 -5.15 -12.69 -58.85
CA SER A 765 -6.59 -12.32 -58.64
C SER A 765 -7.47 -12.87 -59.81
N PRO A 766 -8.68 -12.37 -60.18
CA PRO A 766 -9.68 -11.49 -59.53
C PRO A 766 -11.19 -11.81 -59.84
N ARG A 767 -12.09 -10.94 -59.32
CA ARG A 767 -13.32 -10.31 -59.91
C ARG A 767 -14.61 -10.56 -59.10
N GLY A 768 -15.50 -9.59 -58.84
CA GLY A 768 -15.55 -8.16 -59.17
C GLY A 768 -16.91 -7.49 -58.80
N VAL A 769 -16.84 -6.17 -58.55
CA VAL A 769 -17.76 -5.05 -58.94
C VAL A 769 -19.22 -4.95 -58.42
N VAL A 770 -19.42 -3.93 -57.56
CA VAL A 770 -20.51 -2.97 -57.15
C VAL A 770 -21.54 -2.55 -58.27
N PRO A 771 -22.58 -1.66 -58.12
CA PRO A 771 -23.26 -0.98 -56.96
C PRO A 771 -24.83 -0.81 -57.03
N SER A 772 -25.38 -0.07 -56.03
CA SER A 772 -26.65 0.72 -55.96
C SER A 772 -27.94 -0.03 -55.54
N GLY A 773 -28.93 0.51 -54.81
CA GLY A 773 -29.24 1.81 -54.17
C GLY A 773 -30.72 1.79 -53.66
N HIS A 774 -31.06 2.69 -52.72
CA HIS A 774 -32.40 3.12 -52.27
C HIS A 774 -33.41 2.18 -51.57
N GLY A 775 -34.02 2.70 -50.48
CA GLY A 775 -35.43 2.42 -50.14
C GLY A 775 -35.76 2.18 -48.67
N VAL A 776 -36.25 3.21 -47.97
CA VAL A 776 -37.04 3.11 -46.72
C VAL A 776 -38.52 2.92 -47.12
N PRO A 777 -39.36 2.09 -46.45
CA PRO A 777 -40.28 2.64 -45.43
C PRO A 777 -40.70 1.72 -44.24
N ARG A 778 -40.85 2.37 -43.08
CA ARG A 778 -41.91 2.32 -42.03
C ARG A 778 -42.61 0.99 -41.60
N SER A 779 -42.51 0.77 -40.28
CA SER A 779 -43.55 0.47 -39.25
C SER A 779 -44.56 -0.68 -39.43
N SER A 780 -44.63 -1.57 -38.43
CA SER A 780 -45.82 -1.94 -37.64
C SER A 780 -45.51 -3.14 -36.73
N GLY A 781 -46.11 -3.21 -35.54
CA GLY A 781 -46.12 -4.44 -34.75
C GLY A 781 -46.00 -4.25 -33.23
N SER A 782 -47.12 -3.89 -32.61
CA SER A 782 -47.35 -3.68 -31.19
C SER A 782 -47.65 -4.97 -30.37
N VAL A 783 -47.51 -4.86 -29.02
CA VAL A 783 -48.20 -5.57 -27.90
C VAL A 783 -47.57 -6.88 -27.34
N PRO A 784 -47.67 -7.23 -26.03
CA PRO A 784 -48.11 -6.50 -24.81
C PRO A 784 -47.15 -6.50 -23.60
N THR A 785 -47.39 -5.51 -22.74
CA THR A 785 -47.17 -5.47 -21.29
C THR A 785 -48.05 -6.46 -20.51
N ALA A 786 -47.50 -7.13 -19.50
CA ALA A 786 -48.25 -7.74 -18.40
C ALA A 786 -47.81 -7.12 -17.06
N ALA A 787 -48.78 -6.56 -16.36
CA ALA A 787 -48.66 -5.91 -15.06
C ALA A 787 -48.72 -6.97 -13.93
N VAL A 788 -47.97 -6.72 -12.85
CA VAL A 788 -48.25 -7.29 -11.53
C VAL A 788 -48.35 -6.13 -10.54
N SER A 789 -49.53 -6.00 -9.92
CA SER A 789 -49.84 -5.03 -8.87
C SER A 789 -49.21 -5.42 -7.52
N PRO A 790 -48.85 -4.44 -6.68
CA PRO A 790 -48.54 -4.66 -5.26
C PRO A 790 -49.69 -4.19 -4.34
N ALA A 791 -49.94 -4.92 -3.25
CA ALA A 791 -50.64 -4.46 -2.03
C ALA A 791 -50.81 -5.62 -1.02
N PRO A 792 -51.04 -5.38 0.30
CA PRO A 792 -51.33 -4.09 0.93
C PRO A 792 -50.56 -3.74 2.22
N VAL A 793 -50.61 -2.43 2.49
CA VAL A 793 -50.36 -1.71 3.74
C VAL A 793 -51.28 -2.18 4.88
N GLY A 794 -50.73 -2.22 6.11
CA GLY A 794 -51.46 -2.30 7.39
C GLY A 794 -51.12 -1.10 8.29
N PRO A 795 -51.96 -0.76 9.30
CA PRO A 795 -52.32 0.64 9.56
C PRO A 795 -51.60 1.33 10.73
N VAL A 796 -51.53 2.65 10.62
CA VAL A 796 -51.19 3.62 11.68
C VAL A 796 -52.45 3.95 12.48
N VAL A 797 -52.41 3.84 13.82
CA VAL A 797 -53.37 4.48 14.74
C VAL A 797 -52.66 4.95 16.02
N THR A 798 -52.51 6.28 16.10
CA THR A 798 -52.60 7.22 17.24
C THR A 798 -52.04 6.89 18.63
N THR A 799 -51.18 7.81 19.10
CA THR A 799 -50.81 8.07 20.51
C THR A 799 -51.97 8.65 21.35
N PRO A 800 -51.83 8.59 22.68
CA PRO A 800 -52.22 9.72 23.53
C PRO A 800 -51.05 10.22 24.39
N SER A 801 -50.98 11.55 24.49
CA SER A 801 -50.20 12.35 25.43
C SER A 801 -50.62 12.11 26.89
N THR A 802 -49.65 12.12 27.82
CA THR A 802 -49.81 12.70 29.16
C THR A 802 -48.45 13.16 29.71
N ASP A 803 -48.27 14.48 29.68
CA ASP A 803 -47.76 15.40 30.70
C ASP A 803 -46.80 14.97 31.85
N VAL A 804 -45.74 15.80 31.95
CA VAL A 804 -45.16 16.44 33.16
C VAL A 804 -44.30 15.59 34.10
N ALA A 805 -42.99 15.87 34.11
CA ALA A 805 -42.28 16.46 35.26
C ALA A 805 -40.78 16.70 34.98
N GLU A 806 -40.38 17.97 34.87
CA GLU A 806 -39.06 18.42 35.35
C GLU A 806 -38.98 18.22 36.88
N PRO A 807 -37.80 17.93 37.47
CA PRO A 807 -37.04 19.05 38.03
C PRO A 807 -35.49 18.91 38.11
N LYS A 808 -34.86 20.09 38.08
CA LYS A 808 -33.70 20.54 38.87
C LYS A 808 -32.28 20.13 38.48
N ARG A 809 -31.59 21.13 37.90
CA ARG A 809 -30.19 21.46 38.22
C ARG A 809 -29.98 21.65 39.73
N VAL A 810 -28.97 21.00 40.32
CA VAL A 810 -28.06 21.56 41.36
C VAL A 810 -26.76 20.72 41.40
N GLY A 811 -25.60 21.40 41.34
CA GLY A 811 -24.48 21.11 42.25
C GLY A 811 -23.33 20.24 41.74
N THR A 812 -22.26 20.89 41.31
CA THR A 812 -20.88 20.40 41.52
C THR A 812 -20.62 20.08 42.99
N PRO A 813 -19.75 19.10 43.27
CA PRO A 813 -18.66 19.38 44.19
C PRO A 813 -17.29 18.86 43.72
N THR A 814 -16.32 19.71 44.02
CA THR A 814 -14.88 19.51 44.18
C THR A 814 -14.51 18.29 45.04
N GLY A 815 -13.40 17.61 44.73
CA GLY A 815 -12.74 16.73 45.73
C GLY A 815 -11.68 15.77 45.19
N LEU A 816 -10.42 16.08 45.50
CA LEU A 816 -9.22 15.23 45.40
C LEU A 816 -9.38 13.89 46.14
N GLY A 817 -8.76 12.81 45.63
CA GLY A 817 -8.67 11.54 46.35
C GLY A 817 -7.86 10.46 45.63
N THR A 818 -6.56 10.45 45.91
CA THR A 818 -5.57 9.42 45.56
C THR A 818 -5.93 8.03 46.09
N SER A 819 -5.55 6.98 45.35
CA SER A 819 -5.34 5.63 45.91
C SER A 819 -4.25 4.90 45.12
N ALA A 820 -3.10 4.78 45.78
CA ALA A 820 -1.94 4.01 45.34
C ALA A 820 -2.08 2.54 45.77
N VAL A 821 -1.68 1.61 44.91
CA VAL A 821 -1.33 0.24 45.31
C VAL A 821 0.11 -0.01 44.89
N ARG A 822 0.97 -0.13 45.90
CA ARG A 822 2.37 -0.57 45.82
C ARG A 822 2.42 -2.08 45.57
N VAL A 823 3.25 -2.53 44.62
CA VAL A 823 3.79 -3.89 44.59
C VAL A 823 5.32 -3.81 44.66
N GLN A 824 5.87 -4.66 45.54
CA GLN A 824 7.26 -4.67 46.02
C GLN A 824 8.26 -5.17 44.98
N ALA A 825 9.44 -4.53 44.93
CA ALA A 825 10.65 -5.06 44.32
C ALA A 825 11.38 -6.05 45.26
N PRO A 826 12.02 -7.12 44.76
CA PRO A 826 12.82 -8.02 45.57
C PRO A 826 14.25 -7.48 45.79
N LYS A 827 14.72 -7.64 47.02
CA LYS A 827 16.08 -7.31 47.49
C LYS A 827 17.13 -8.25 46.90
N VAL A 828 18.19 -7.66 46.35
CA VAL A 828 19.49 -8.29 46.09
C VAL A 828 20.20 -8.54 47.42
N SER A 829 20.65 -9.78 47.63
CA SER A 829 21.53 -10.18 48.72
C SER A 829 22.97 -10.22 48.20
N SER A 830 23.85 -9.43 48.82
CA SER A 830 25.30 -9.50 48.68
C SER A 830 25.86 -10.75 49.34
N ARG A 831 26.60 -11.57 48.58
CA ARG A 831 27.92 -12.11 48.94
C ARG A 831 28.57 -12.75 47.73
#